data_AF-A0AAD4JY63-F1
#
_entry.id   AF-A0AAD4JY63-F1
#
_cell.length_a   1.000
_cell.length_b   1.000
_cell.length_c   1.000
_cell.angle_alpha   90.00
_cell.angle_beta   90.00
_cell.angle_gamma   90.00
#
_symmetry.space_group_name_H-M   'P 1'
#
loop_
_entity.id
_entity.type
_entity.pdbx_description
1 polymer ?
#
loop_
_entity_poly.entity_id
_entity_poly.type
_entity_poly.pdbx_seq_one_letter_code
_entity_poly.pdbx_strand_id
1 'polypeptide(L)'
;CSAMFVRAASVCCCLALLATWPRPEVAAQQVQLYQEQLKQLLQHLMWGTQVQRCLAVITDDLHAAIYDGAYFAAAARDARPYYMLRLNASEQLNPPSARTQLVLQGIRSSGCDLHVITVLNGWQVQQLITFAYERRALHLQHKFLLLHDSRLYGRDMWHVWSVFVRTVFVRRHQQRDGFSLSTIDYPAMLSDVLVLRELVAHWSPGGRIDAPPLFGDKTRDLRGKRERRKSQALIHAVCFAGVALTVAIAEHVPMVRLEGSTNRYQGVEVEIVAALAKALHFQPSYYDLVAAVEDGAALDSDNGTQLIAEQIVAEVARHNARLGIGDLHLFQSYMQHVELSRQHSVECLTFLTPESATDNSWQTFVLPFSGGMWAGVLLSLFVVGTVFYLFSFLNALLLGGAQSAAGFFRCLRLPQPEQQQQQLGDWRRRSFRLQLARQRQRQQQRRERDLFDDYANCILLTYSMLLYVALPRMPRHWPLRVLTGWYWVYCILLVATYRASFTAILANPAARVTIDTLQELHRARIPLATGVLENRQFFVESNDETARELGASMEIVRDIDDVTERIASGRCAYYDNEFYLRHLRVADEARGGKGSTALHIMKECVVHMPVVLALEKNSALKPRVDDIIQHLSEAGLIAKWLRDAVKRLPAEEQTPQEALMNLNKFWSSFVALGIGYLISICALLLERWHFRYVVMQHPLFDVYNPSIYYNFRRLHPHD
;
A
#
# COMPACT_ATOMS: atom_id res chain seq x y z
N CYS A 1 -60.10 54.34 -60.86
CA CYS A 1 -59.20 53.55 -61.72
C CYS A 1 -57.84 53.21 -61.10
N SER A 2 -57.68 53.15 -59.76
CA SER A 2 -56.36 52.93 -59.12
C SER A 2 -56.33 51.77 -58.11
N ALA A 3 -57.29 50.85 -58.18
CA ALA A 3 -57.36 49.67 -57.31
C ALA A 3 -57.33 48.32 -58.06
N MET A 4 -57.45 48.33 -59.39
CA MET A 4 -57.49 47.11 -60.22
C MET A 4 -56.11 46.68 -60.72
N PHE A 5 -55.11 47.58 -60.73
CA PHE A 5 -53.77 47.27 -61.25
C PHE A 5 -52.87 46.52 -60.25
N VAL A 6 -53.14 46.59 -58.94
CA VAL A 6 -52.27 45.98 -57.91
C VAL A 6 -52.53 44.47 -57.75
N ARG A 7 -53.75 44.00 -58.05
CA ARG A 7 -54.07 42.55 -58.00
C ARG A 7 -53.52 41.77 -59.20
N ALA A 8 -53.32 42.41 -60.36
CA ALA A 8 -52.75 41.74 -61.53
C ALA A 8 -51.22 41.54 -61.42
N ALA A 9 -50.50 42.46 -60.79
CA ALA A 9 -49.05 42.36 -60.60
C ALA A 9 -48.64 41.30 -59.56
N SER A 10 -49.45 41.09 -58.51
CA SER A 10 -49.19 40.08 -57.48
C SER A 10 -49.37 38.64 -58.00
N VAL A 11 -50.34 38.41 -58.88
CA VAL A 11 -50.57 37.08 -59.49
C VAL A 11 -49.47 36.73 -60.51
N CYS A 12 -48.93 37.73 -61.21
CA CYS A 12 -47.87 37.52 -62.21
C CYS A 12 -46.51 37.19 -61.56
N CYS A 13 -46.17 37.79 -60.42
CA CYS A 13 -44.95 37.43 -59.66
C CYS A 13 -45.00 36.02 -59.06
N CYS A 14 -46.17 35.54 -58.61
CA CYS A 14 -46.32 34.15 -58.16
C CYS A 14 -46.20 33.14 -59.31
N LEU A 15 -46.65 33.48 -60.52
CA LEU A 15 -46.50 32.63 -61.71
C LEU A 15 -45.06 32.61 -62.25
N ALA A 16 -44.32 33.71 -62.14
CA ALA A 16 -42.90 33.76 -62.52
C ALA A 16 -41.98 32.97 -61.57
N LEU A 17 -42.33 32.88 -60.27
CA LEU A 17 -41.62 32.04 -59.30
C LEU A 17 -41.93 30.53 -59.46
N LEU A 18 -43.10 30.18 -60.01
CA LEU A 18 -43.43 28.79 -60.36
C LEU A 18 -42.71 28.29 -61.63
N ALA A 19 -42.20 29.20 -62.48
CA ALA A 19 -41.48 28.85 -63.70
C ALA A 19 -40.00 28.48 -63.50
N THR A 20 -39.47 28.62 -62.28
CA THR A 20 -38.08 28.29 -61.93
C THR A 20 -37.96 27.06 -61.02
N TRP A 21 -39.08 26.41 -60.67
CA TRP A 21 -39.05 25.11 -60.04
C TRP A 21 -38.71 24.05 -61.10
N PRO A 22 -37.71 23.18 -60.90
CA PRO A 22 -37.48 22.07 -61.81
C PRO A 22 -38.79 21.26 -61.90
N ARG A 23 -39.24 20.98 -63.12
CA ARG A 23 -40.44 20.17 -63.36
C ARG A 23 -40.34 18.89 -62.53
N PRO A 24 -41.42 18.44 -61.85
CA PRO A 24 -41.38 17.27 -60.97
C PRO A 24 -40.86 15.99 -61.66
N GLU A 25 -41.05 15.88 -62.98
CA GLU A 25 -40.49 14.79 -63.81
C GLU A 25 -38.95 14.79 -63.88
N VAL A 26 -38.32 15.98 -63.94
CA VAL A 26 -36.85 16.12 -64.00
C VAL A 26 -36.23 15.79 -62.64
N ALA A 27 -36.88 16.17 -61.54
CA ALA A 27 -36.45 15.82 -60.19
C ALA A 27 -36.57 14.31 -59.93
N ALA A 28 -37.65 13.66 -60.40
CA ALA A 28 -37.83 12.22 -60.28
C ALA A 28 -36.76 11.42 -61.06
N GLN A 29 -36.43 11.85 -62.29
CA GLN A 29 -35.35 11.23 -63.07
C GLN A 29 -33.97 11.38 -62.40
N GLN A 30 -33.67 12.54 -61.80
CA GLN A 30 -32.40 12.75 -61.09
C GLN A 30 -32.27 11.88 -59.83
N VAL A 31 -33.38 11.64 -59.12
CA VAL A 31 -33.42 10.74 -57.96
C VAL A 31 -33.25 9.28 -58.38
N GLN A 32 -33.89 8.85 -59.47
CA GLN A 32 -33.74 7.50 -60.01
C GLN A 32 -32.30 7.23 -60.44
N LEU A 33 -31.69 8.16 -61.19
CA LEU A 33 -30.30 8.04 -61.63
C LEU A 33 -29.34 7.93 -60.43
N TYR A 34 -29.58 8.74 -59.39
CA TYR A 34 -28.81 8.67 -58.15
C TYR A 34 -28.92 7.31 -57.45
N GLN A 35 -30.14 6.80 -57.30
CA GLN A 35 -30.40 5.52 -56.64
C GLN A 35 -29.72 4.38 -57.39
N GLU A 36 -29.76 4.38 -58.72
CA GLU A 36 -29.08 3.38 -59.55
C GLU A 36 -27.55 3.46 -59.43
N GLN A 37 -26.97 4.66 -59.48
CA GLN A 37 -25.53 4.84 -59.32
C GLN A 37 -25.05 4.42 -57.92
N LEU A 38 -25.80 4.78 -56.88
CA LEU A 38 -25.52 4.38 -55.50
C LEU A 38 -25.67 2.86 -55.32
N LYS A 39 -26.69 2.25 -55.94
CA LYS A 39 -26.89 0.80 -55.94
C LYS A 39 -25.68 0.07 -56.50
N GLN A 40 -25.18 0.50 -57.65
CA GLN A 40 -23.99 -0.08 -58.29
C GLN A 40 -22.75 0.05 -57.40
N LEU A 41 -22.55 1.20 -56.76
CA LEU A 41 -21.46 1.42 -55.82
C LEU A 41 -21.56 0.48 -54.61
N LEU A 42 -22.74 0.42 -53.97
CA LEU A 42 -22.97 -0.41 -52.80
C LEU A 42 -22.78 -1.88 -53.12
N GLN A 43 -23.29 -2.37 -54.26
CA GLN A 43 -23.03 -3.74 -54.74
C GLN A 43 -21.52 -4.01 -54.88
N HIS A 44 -20.76 -3.07 -55.45
CA HIS A 44 -19.32 -3.21 -55.59
C HIS A 44 -18.58 -3.24 -54.24
N LEU A 45 -18.98 -2.39 -53.29
CA LEU A 45 -18.45 -2.36 -51.93
C LEU A 45 -18.80 -3.63 -51.15
N MET A 46 -19.99 -4.19 -51.35
CA MET A 46 -20.38 -5.49 -50.79
C MET A 46 -19.46 -6.62 -51.27
N TRP A 47 -19.13 -6.66 -52.56
CA TRP A 47 -18.16 -7.63 -53.08
C TRP A 47 -16.77 -7.46 -52.48
N GLY A 48 -16.30 -6.22 -52.36
CA GLY A 48 -14.98 -5.91 -51.78
C GLY A 48 -14.89 -6.20 -50.28
N THR A 49 -16.01 -6.23 -49.56
CA THR A 49 -16.02 -6.42 -48.10
C THR A 49 -15.98 -7.87 -47.64
N GLN A 50 -16.31 -8.84 -48.51
CA GLN A 50 -16.37 -10.27 -48.17
C GLN A 50 -17.13 -10.54 -46.86
N VAL A 51 -18.42 -10.23 -46.83
CA VAL A 51 -19.31 -10.49 -45.68
C VAL A 51 -19.42 -12.01 -45.45
N GLN A 52 -19.12 -12.49 -44.23
CA GLN A 52 -19.11 -13.93 -43.92
C GLN A 52 -20.40 -14.37 -43.22
N ARG A 53 -20.91 -13.56 -42.29
CA ARG A 53 -22.03 -13.90 -41.40
C ARG A 53 -23.37 -13.32 -41.86
N CYS A 54 -23.65 -12.07 -41.52
CA CYS A 54 -24.88 -11.37 -41.91
C CYS A 54 -24.64 -9.90 -42.27
N LEU A 55 -25.61 -9.37 -43.02
CA LEU A 55 -25.67 -7.98 -43.47
C LEU A 55 -26.81 -7.27 -42.74
N ALA A 56 -26.53 -6.12 -42.14
CA ALA A 56 -27.57 -5.25 -41.57
C ALA A 56 -27.72 -4.00 -42.44
N VAL A 57 -28.92 -3.74 -42.93
CA VAL A 57 -29.28 -2.56 -43.71
C VAL A 57 -30.23 -1.69 -42.90
N ILE A 58 -29.84 -0.45 -42.64
CA ILE A 58 -30.66 0.56 -41.98
C ILE A 58 -30.87 1.68 -42.99
N THR A 59 -32.12 1.89 -43.42
CA THR A 59 -32.44 2.77 -44.54
C THR A 59 -33.63 3.66 -44.23
N ASP A 60 -33.69 4.83 -44.88
CA ASP A 60 -34.88 5.67 -44.93
C ASP A 60 -35.82 5.26 -46.09
N ASP A 61 -36.94 5.97 -46.21
CA ASP A 61 -37.94 5.77 -47.27
C ASP A 61 -37.39 6.00 -48.68
N LEU A 62 -36.43 6.92 -48.83
CA LEU A 62 -35.84 7.27 -50.12
C LEU A 62 -34.90 6.17 -50.62
N HIS A 63 -34.03 5.66 -49.76
CA HIS A 63 -33.02 4.67 -50.12
C HIS A 63 -33.56 3.24 -50.03
N ALA A 64 -34.76 3.01 -49.46
CA ALA A 64 -35.38 1.69 -49.39
C ALA A 64 -35.55 1.02 -50.77
N ALA A 65 -35.77 1.80 -51.82
CA ALA A 65 -35.89 1.31 -53.20
C ALA A 65 -34.60 0.71 -53.78
N ILE A 66 -33.44 1.01 -53.19
CA ILE A 66 -32.12 0.50 -53.63
C ILE A 66 -31.99 -1.00 -53.31
N TYR A 67 -32.58 -1.44 -52.20
CA TYR A 67 -32.43 -2.79 -51.64
C TYR A 67 -33.49 -3.76 -52.16
N ASP A 68 -33.52 -3.98 -53.47
CA ASP A 68 -34.38 -4.96 -54.11
C ASP A 68 -33.75 -6.36 -54.15
N GLY A 69 -34.50 -7.36 -54.64
CA GLY A 69 -33.98 -8.72 -54.81
C GLY A 69 -32.73 -8.78 -55.68
N ALA A 70 -32.59 -7.89 -56.67
CA ALA A 70 -31.41 -7.79 -57.52
C ALA A 70 -30.18 -7.28 -56.76
N TYR A 71 -30.33 -6.38 -55.78
CA TYR A 71 -29.25 -5.97 -54.89
C TYR A 71 -28.68 -7.15 -54.12
N PHE A 72 -29.54 -7.91 -53.43
CA PHE A 72 -29.10 -9.04 -52.62
C PHE A 72 -28.62 -10.23 -53.47
N ALA A 73 -29.22 -10.46 -54.64
CA ALA A 73 -28.78 -11.49 -55.59
C ALA A 73 -27.45 -11.15 -56.27
N ALA A 74 -27.20 -9.88 -56.56
CA ALA A 74 -25.89 -9.44 -57.05
C ALA A 74 -24.83 -9.51 -55.94
N ALA A 75 -25.19 -9.18 -54.69
CA ALA A 75 -24.23 -8.99 -53.61
C ALA A 75 -23.53 -10.27 -53.11
N ALA A 76 -24.05 -11.48 -53.39
CA ALA A 76 -23.41 -12.72 -52.96
C ALA A 76 -23.69 -13.89 -53.90
N ARG A 77 -22.68 -14.77 -54.11
CA ARG A 77 -22.86 -16.05 -54.81
C ARG A 77 -23.83 -16.99 -54.08
N ASP A 78 -23.97 -16.81 -52.75
CA ASP A 78 -24.86 -17.55 -51.85
C ASP A 78 -25.76 -16.58 -51.08
N ALA A 79 -27.03 -16.93 -50.85
CA ALA A 79 -27.96 -16.12 -50.06
C ALA A 79 -27.47 -15.99 -48.60
N ARG A 80 -26.97 -14.80 -48.22
CA ARG A 80 -26.60 -14.50 -46.83
C ARG A 80 -27.79 -13.93 -46.08
N PRO A 81 -27.98 -14.29 -44.80
CA PRO A 81 -29.03 -13.70 -43.98
C PRO A 81 -28.78 -12.19 -43.84
N TYR A 82 -29.85 -11.40 -44.01
CA TYR A 82 -29.79 -9.96 -43.85
C TYR A 82 -30.93 -9.46 -42.97
N TYR A 83 -30.65 -8.41 -42.22
CA TYR A 83 -31.63 -7.63 -41.48
C TYR A 83 -31.86 -6.33 -42.24
N MET A 84 -33.12 -5.99 -42.49
CA MET A 84 -33.48 -4.71 -43.09
C MET A 84 -34.38 -3.94 -42.12
N LEU A 85 -33.90 -2.78 -41.69
CA LEU A 85 -34.63 -1.85 -40.85
C LEU A 85 -34.94 -0.59 -41.66
N ARG A 86 -36.22 -0.34 -41.87
CA ARG A 86 -36.72 0.89 -42.50
C ARG A 86 -37.13 1.86 -41.41
N LEU A 87 -36.49 3.03 -41.41
CA LEU A 87 -36.72 4.08 -40.42
C LEU A 87 -37.73 5.10 -40.93
N ASN A 88 -38.66 5.50 -40.06
CA ASN A 88 -39.57 6.59 -40.36
C ASN A 88 -38.87 7.94 -40.18
N ALA A 89 -39.16 8.92 -41.04
CA ALA A 89 -38.54 10.25 -40.97
C ALA A 89 -38.83 11.01 -39.66
N SER A 90 -39.91 10.67 -38.94
CA SER A 90 -40.31 11.27 -37.66
C SER A 90 -39.87 10.48 -36.42
N GLU A 91 -39.24 9.31 -36.60
CA GLU A 91 -38.83 8.47 -35.46
C GLU A 91 -37.57 9.05 -34.79
N GLN A 92 -37.61 9.16 -33.46
CA GLN A 92 -36.43 9.47 -32.64
C GLN A 92 -35.65 8.19 -32.38
N LEU A 93 -34.32 8.25 -32.46
CA LEU A 93 -33.45 7.06 -32.34
C LEU A 93 -32.61 7.03 -31.06
N ASN A 94 -32.88 7.95 -30.13
CA ASN A 94 -32.30 7.96 -28.79
C ASN A 94 -33.34 8.35 -27.71
N PRO A 95 -34.10 7.40 -27.15
CA PRO A 95 -34.14 5.96 -27.48
C PRO A 95 -35.02 5.65 -28.71
N PRO A 96 -34.70 4.61 -29.49
CA PRO A 96 -35.51 4.18 -30.62
C PRO A 96 -36.78 3.42 -30.19
N SER A 97 -37.73 3.24 -31.11
CA SER A 97 -38.97 2.47 -30.83
C SER A 97 -38.68 1.02 -30.42
N ALA A 98 -39.58 0.40 -29.66
CA ALA A 98 -39.41 -0.99 -29.19
C ALA A 98 -39.19 -1.99 -30.36
N ARG A 99 -39.85 -1.75 -31.50
CA ARG A 99 -39.65 -2.54 -32.73
C ARG A 99 -38.22 -2.40 -33.27
N THR A 100 -37.74 -1.17 -33.36
CA THR A 100 -36.37 -0.89 -33.81
C THR A 100 -35.33 -1.50 -32.86
N GLN A 101 -35.56 -1.40 -31.55
CA GLN A 101 -34.70 -2.02 -30.54
C GLN A 101 -34.61 -3.54 -30.68
N LEU A 102 -35.75 -4.22 -30.91
CA LEU A 102 -35.78 -5.68 -31.14
C LEU A 102 -34.97 -6.09 -32.37
N VAL A 103 -35.06 -5.31 -33.46
CA VAL A 103 -34.28 -5.57 -34.68
C VAL A 103 -32.79 -5.33 -34.44
N LEU A 104 -32.41 -4.26 -33.73
CA LEU A 104 -31.01 -4.00 -33.36
C LEU A 104 -30.44 -5.11 -32.47
N GLN A 105 -31.22 -5.62 -31.51
CA GLN A 105 -30.85 -6.77 -30.69
C GLN A 105 -30.67 -8.03 -31.54
N GLY A 106 -31.53 -8.26 -32.53
CA GLY A 106 -31.40 -9.36 -33.50
C GLY A 106 -30.13 -9.23 -34.37
N ILE A 107 -29.80 -8.02 -34.81
CA ILE A 107 -28.56 -7.73 -35.56
C ILE A 107 -27.33 -8.02 -34.69
N ARG A 108 -27.38 -7.66 -33.41
CA ARG A 108 -26.29 -7.92 -32.47
C ARG A 108 -26.14 -9.41 -32.17
N SER A 109 -27.22 -10.12 -31.86
CA SER A 109 -27.17 -11.53 -31.51
C SER A 109 -26.71 -12.43 -32.66
N SER A 110 -27.06 -12.06 -33.90
CA SER A 110 -26.58 -12.72 -35.12
C SER A 110 -25.14 -12.35 -35.50
N GLY A 111 -24.57 -11.29 -34.90
CA GLY A 111 -23.18 -10.90 -35.09
C GLY A 111 -22.85 -10.44 -36.51
N CYS A 112 -23.66 -9.56 -37.10
CA CYS A 112 -23.48 -9.11 -38.48
C CYS A 112 -22.15 -8.40 -38.72
N ASP A 113 -21.47 -8.77 -39.82
CA ASP A 113 -20.13 -8.28 -40.13
C ASP A 113 -20.13 -6.87 -40.71
N LEU A 114 -21.21 -6.52 -41.42
CA LEU A 114 -21.36 -5.26 -42.14
C LEU A 114 -22.72 -4.61 -41.84
N HIS A 115 -22.66 -3.35 -41.47
CA HIS A 115 -23.79 -2.48 -41.24
C HIS A 115 -23.79 -1.37 -42.30
N VAL A 116 -24.82 -1.35 -43.15
CA VAL A 116 -25.02 -0.34 -44.20
C VAL A 116 -26.12 0.61 -43.72
N ILE A 117 -25.77 1.87 -43.51
CA ILE A 117 -26.66 2.91 -43.00
C ILE A 117 -26.83 3.96 -44.10
N THR A 118 -27.93 3.86 -44.85
CA THR A 118 -28.31 4.80 -45.91
C THR A 118 -29.52 5.62 -45.48
N VAL A 119 -29.28 6.53 -44.54
CA VAL A 119 -30.26 7.46 -44.01
C VAL A 119 -29.81 8.87 -44.38
N LEU A 120 -30.66 9.64 -45.05
CA LEU A 120 -30.34 11.00 -45.48
C LEU A 120 -30.22 11.97 -44.29
N ASN A 121 -31.01 11.75 -43.24
CA ASN A 121 -31.03 12.63 -42.07
C ASN A 121 -29.87 12.31 -41.11
N GLY A 122 -28.78 13.06 -41.20
CA GLY A 122 -27.62 12.87 -40.33
C GLY A 122 -27.90 13.03 -38.83
N TRP A 123 -28.94 13.75 -38.43
CA TRP A 123 -29.32 13.86 -37.01
C TRP A 123 -29.90 12.55 -36.47
N GLN A 124 -30.73 11.86 -37.26
CA GLN A 124 -31.20 10.51 -36.88
C GLN A 124 -30.04 9.51 -36.81
N VAL A 125 -29.10 9.58 -37.75
CA VAL A 125 -27.90 8.74 -37.73
C VAL A 125 -27.06 9.03 -36.49
N GLN A 126 -26.86 10.30 -36.14
CA GLN A 126 -26.17 10.71 -34.93
C GLN A 126 -26.81 10.07 -33.69
N GLN A 127 -28.13 10.23 -33.51
CA GLN A 127 -28.86 9.62 -32.40
C GLN A 127 -28.73 8.10 -32.33
N LEU A 128 -28.85 7.41 -33.48
CA LEU A 128 -28.74 5.97 -33.57
C LEU A 128 -27.35 5.47 -33.15
N ILE A 129 -26.30 6.16 -33.61
CA ILE A 129 -24.90 5.80 -33.31
C ILE A 129 -24.58 6.09 -31.84
N THR A 130 -25.04 7.21 -31.28
CA THR A 130 -24.93 7.51 -29.84
C THR A 130 -25.63 6.45 -29.00
N PHE A 131 -26.87 6.10 -29.34
CA PHE A 131 -27.60 5.02 -28.65
C PHE A 131 -26.88 3.67 -28.77
N ALA A 132 -26.33 3.35 -29.95
CA ALA A 132 -25.56 2.13 -30.16
C ALA A 132 -24.29 2.08 -29.31
N TYR A 133 -23.61 3.22 -29.11
CA TYR A 133 -22.43 3.34 -28.26
C TYR A 133 -22.78 3.18 -26.77
N GLU A 134 -23.77 3.93 -26.26
CA GLU A 134 -24.15 3.93 -24.83
C GLU A 134 -24.74 2.59 -24.37
N ARG A 135 -25.64 2.01 -25.17
CA ARG A 135 -26.33 0.75 -24.81
C ARG A 135 -25.66 -0.50 -25.37
N ARG A 136 -24.53 -0.36 -26.08
CA ARG A 136 -23.86 -1.44 -26.82
C ARG A 136 -24.86 -2.17 -27.74
N ALA A 137 -25.77 -1.44 -28.39
CA ALA A 137 -26.86 -2.06 -29.16
C ALA A 137 -26.36 -2.81 -30.41
N LEU A 138 -25.17 -2.46 -30.91
CA LEU A 138 -24.50 -3.09 -32.05
C LEU A 138 -23.04 -3.42 -31.69
N HIS A 139 -22.42 -4.33 -32.43
CA HIS A 139 -20.98 -4.59 -32.28
C HIS A 139 -20.16 -3.48 -32.95
N LEU A 140 -19.55 -2.62 -32.14
CA LEU A 140 -18.93 -1.36 -32.59
C LEU A 140 -17.65 -1.56 -33.43
N GLN A 141 -16.99 -2.73 -33.32
CA GLN A 141 -15.76 -3.09 -34.05
C GLN A 141 -16.01 -3.73 -35.43
N HIS A 142 -17.28 -3.89 -35.82
CA HIS A 142 -17.68 -4.42 -37.12
C HIS A 142 -17.61 -3.33 -38.21
N LYS A 143 -17.90 -3.68 -39.45
CA LYS A 143 -17.76 -2.77 -40.60
C LYS A 143 -19.00 -1.89 -40.69
N PHE A 144 -18.83 -0.57 -40.82
CA PHE A 144 -19.92 0.39 -40.95
C PHE A 144 -19.75 1.20 -42.23
N LEU A 145 -20.79 1.23 -43.05
CA LEU A 145 -20.88 2.06 -44.24
C LEU A 145 -21.98 3.08 -44.02
N LEU A 146 -21.63 4.36 -44.07
CA LEU A 146 -22.54 5.47 -43.78
C LEU A 146 -22.55 6.45 -44.96
N LEU A 147 -23.66 7.15 -45.17
CA LEU A 147 -23.66 8.34 -45.99
C LEU A 147 -22.94 9.48 -45.26
N HIS A 148 -22.16 10.26 -46.00
CA HIS A 148 -21.48 11.42 -45.44
C HIS A 148 -22.49 12.53 -45.10
N ASP A 149 -22.50 12.98 -43.84
CA ASP A 149 -23.15 14.22 -43.38
C ASP A 149 -22.16 14.98 -42.49
N SER A 150 -22.08 16.31 -42.62
CA SER A 150 -21.19 17.15 -41.80
C SER A 150 -21.53 17.11 -40.31
N ARG A 151 -22.80 16.85 -39.96
CA ARG A 151 -23.27 16.77 -38.56
C ARG A 151 -22.66 15.60 -37.80
N LEU A 152 -22.25 14.54 -38.49
CA LEU A 152 -21.60 13.39 -37.88
C LEU A 152 -20.20 13.72 -37.35
N TYR A 153 -19.58 14.82 -37.78
CA TYR A 153 -18.22 15.20 -37.39
C TYR A 153 -18.16 16.27 -36.28
N GLY A 154 -19.31 16.58 -35.65
CA GLY A 154 -19.38 17.49 -34.51
C GLY A 154 -18.58 16.98 -33.30
N ARG A 155 -18.23 17.89 -32.39
CA ARG A 155 -17.42 17.60 -31.17
C ARG A 155 -18.03 16.47 -30.34
N ASP A 156 -19.34 16.46 -30.22
CA ASP A 156 -20.10 15.47 -29.44
C ASP A 156 -19.93 14.03 -29.96
N MET A 157 -19.54 13.85 -31.22
CA MET A 157 -19.41 12.55 -31.86
C MET A 157 -17.97 12.01 -31.89
N TRP A 158 -17.00 12.83 -31.50
CA TRP A 158 -15.58 12.49 -31.63
C TRP A 158 -15.21 11.24 -30.84
N HIS A 159 -15.61 11.17 -29.58
CA HIS A 159 -15.35 10.00 -28.73
C HIS A 159 -15.98 8.73 -29.30
N VAL A 160 -17.15 8.82 -29.92
CA VAL A 160 -17.82 7.68 -30.55
C VAL A 160 -16.99 7.15 -31.73
N TRP A 161 -16.51 8.03 -32.62
CA TRP A 161 -15.71 7.61 -33.77
C TRP A 161 -14.35 7.00 -33.42
N SER A 162 -13.84 7.22 -32.21
CA SER A 162 -12.66 6.51 -31.71
C SER A 162 -12.89 4.99 -31.59
N VAL A 163 -14.14 4.57 -31.41
CA VAL A 163 -14.51 3.16 -31.28
C VAL A 163 -14.88 2.54 -32.62
N PHE A 164 -15.57 3.29 -33.48
CA PHE A 164 -16.01 2.83 -34.80
C PHE A 164 -14.89 2.91 -35.85
N VAL A 165 -13.80 2.18 -35.62
CA VAL A 165 -12.56 2.26 -36.42
C VAL A 165 -12.76 1.86 -37.89
N ARG A 166 -13.68 0.91 -38.16
CA ARG A 166 -13.97 0.37 -39.50
C ARG A 166 -15.17 1.04 -40.14
N THR A 167 -15.16 2.36 -40.19
CA THR A 167 -16.18 3.20 -40.81
C THR A 167 -15.75 3.72 -42.17
N VAL A 168 -16.65 3.67 -43.16
CA VAL A 168 -16.47 4.28 -44.48
C VAL A 168 -17.67 5.18 -44.75
N PHE A 169 -17.39 6.43 -45.09
CA PHE A 169 -18.35 7.44 -45.46
C PHE A 169 -18.42 7.57 -46.98
N VAL A 170 -19.65 7.56 -47.51
CA VAL A 170 -19.93 7.73 -48.94
C VAL A 170 -20.44 9.14 -49.15
N ARG A 171 -19.71 9.95 -49.93
CA ARG A 171 -20.09 11.32 -50.27
C ARG A 171 -20.36 11.44 -51.77
N ARG A 172 -21.54 11.95 -52.13
CA ARG A 172 -21.84 12.33 -53.51
C ARG A 172 -21.18 13.66 -53.87
N HIS A 173 -20.56 13.74 -55.04
CA HIS A 173 -20.03 15.00 -55.55
C HIS A 173 -21.14 15.82 -56.22
N GLN A 174 -21.26 17.11 -55.90
CA GLN A 174 -22.34 17.96 -56.42
C GLN A 174 -22.12 18.40 -57.88
N GLN A 175 -20.87 18.51 -58.32
CA GLN A 175 -20.51 19.01 -59.67
C GLN A 175 -20.09 17.93 -60.67
N ARG A 176 -19.89 16.68 -60.22
CA ARG A 176 -19.45 15.56 -61.06
C ARG A 176 -20.29 14.35 -60.68
N ASP A 177 -20.79 13.62 -61.66
CA ASP A 177 -21.50 12.37 -61.40
C ASP A 177 -20.51 11.32 -60.88
N GLY A 178 -20.57 11.06 -59.58
CA GLY A 178 -19.71 10.10 -58.91
C GLY A 178 -19.69 10.26 -57.39
N PHE A 179 -19.03 9.30 -56.75
CA PHE A 179 -18.92 9.20 -55.31
C PHE A 179 -17.47 9.30 -54.86
N SER A 180 -17.27 9.84 -53.67
CA SER A 180 -16.00 9.81 -52.96
C SER A 180 -16.18 8.97 -51.69
N LEU A 181 -15.16 8.19 -51.35
CA LEU A 181 -15.15 7.35 -50.17
C LEU A 181 -14.13 7.92 -49.20
N SER A 182 -14.55 8.22 -47.98
CA SER A 182 -13.67 8.70 -46.92
C SER A 182 -13.77 7.83 -45.67
N THR A 183 -12.77 7.90 -44.82
CA THR A 183 -12.70 7.20 -43.54
C THR A 183 -12.03 8.08 -42.50
N ILE A 184 -12.31 7.88 -41.23
CA ILE A 184 -11.67 8.61 -40.14
C ILE A 184 -10.35 7.91 -39.80
N ASP A 185 -9.24 8.64 -39.74
CA ASP A 185 -7.97 8.05 -39.32
C ASP A 185 -7.98 7.77 -37.79
N TYR A 186 -7.32 6.70 -37.37
CA TYR A 186 -7.23 6.28 -35.96
C TYR A 186 -5.77 6.37 -35.50
N PRO A 187 -5.45 6.95 -34.33
CA PRO A 187 -6.33 7.55 -33.32
C PRO A 187 -6.57 9.05 -33.57
N ALA A 188 -6.53 9.50 -34.83
CA ALA A 188 -6.17 10.84 -35.31
C ALA A 188 -7.10 12.02 -34.90
N MET A 189 -7.23 12.24 -33.60
CA MET A 189 -7.49 13.55 -33.01
C MET A 189 -6.14 14.19 -32.71
N LEU A 190 -5.59 14.88 -33.70
CA LEU A 190 -4.48 15.80 -33.46
C LEU A 190 -5.10 17.16 -33.12
N SER A 191 -4.94 17.61 -31.88
CA SER A 191 -5.24 19.00 -31.49
C SER A 191 -6.69 19.45 -31.76
N ASP A 192 -7.69 18.67 -31.30
CA ASP A 192 -9.13 18.99 -31.43
C ASP A 192 -9.67 19.13 -32.87
N VAL A 193 -9.07 18.43 -33.85
CA VAL A 193 -9.58 18.40 -35.23
C VAL A 193 -9.72 16.97 -35.73
N LEU A 194 -10.92 16.62 -36.22
CA LEU A 194 -11.21 15.33 -36.85
C LEU A 194 -10.65 15.29 -38.28
N VAL A 195 -9.63 14.47 -38.53
CA VAL A 195 -9.03 14.31 -39.86
C VAL A 195 -9.76 13.21 -40.64
N LEU A 196 -10.41 13.60 -41.75
CA LEU A 196 -11.00 12.68 -42.70
C LEU A 196 -9.99 12.33 -43.79
N ARG A 197 -9.76 11.04 -44.01
CA ARG A 197 -8.92 10.52 -45.06
C ARG A 197 -9.75 10.04 -46.23
N GLU A 198 -9.50 10.58 -47.40
CA GLU A 198 -10.10 10.08 -48.63
C GLU A 198 -9.43 8.76 -49.06
N LEU A 199 -10.23 7.70 -49.18
CA LEU A 199 -9.82 6.39 -49.71
C LEU A 199 -9.91 6.37 -51.23
N VAL A 200 -10.99 6.94 -51.77
CA VAL A 200 -11.24 7.08 -53.21
C VAL A 200 -11.71 8.50 -53.45
N ALA A 201 -10.88 9.28 -54.16
CA ALA A 201 -11.19 10.67 -54.48
C ALA A 201 -12.38 10.80 -55.45
N HIS A 202 -12.50 9.88 -56.41
CA HIS A 202 -13.61 9.85 -57.35
C HIS A 202 -13.86 8.43 -57.87
N TRP A 203 -15.08 7.95 -57.71
CA TRP A 203 -15.60 6.72 -58.31
C TRP A 203 -16.73 7.06 -59.28
N SER A 204 -16.63 6.55 -60.50
CA SER A 204 -17.66 6.64 -61.53
C SER A 204 -18.30 5.26 -61.77
N PRO A 205 -19.57 5.21 -62.26
CA PRO A 205 -20.25 3.96 -62.59
C PRO A 205 -19.43 3.09 -63.55
N GLY A 206 -19.14 1.84 -63.16
CA GLY A 206 -18.31 0.91 -63.94
C GLY A 206 -16.80 0.98 -63.68
N GLY A 207 -16.33 1.94 -62.88
CA GLY A 207 -14.93 2.02 -62.45
C GLY A 207 -14.59 0.96 -61.38
N ARG A 208 -13.38 0.40 -61.42
CA ARG A 208 -12.84 -0.44 -60.35
C ARG A 208 -12.36 0.42 -59.17
N ILE A 209 -12.53 -0.10 -57.96
CA ILE A 209 -11.94 0.49 -56.75
C ILE A 209 -10.54 -0.11 -56.56
N ASP A 210 -9.50 0.58 -57.01
CA ASP A 210 -8.10 0.17 -56.83
C ASP A 210 -7.52 0.59 -55.45
N ALA A 211 -8.40 0.87 -54.49
CA ALA A 211 -8.02 1.43 -53.19
C ALA A 211 -7.45 0.38 -52.22
N PRO A 212 -6.64 0.81 -51.21
CA PRO A 212 -6.29 -0.03 -50.06
C PRO A 212 -7.54 -0.64 -49.40
N PRO A 213 -7.39 -1.71 -48.57
CA PRO A 213 -8.53 -2.38 -47.95
C PRO A 213 -9.44 -1.37 -47.25
N LEU A 214 -10.67 -1.21 -47.77
CA LEU A 214 -11.67 -0.20 -47.35
C LEU A 214 -11.94 -0.24 -45.84
N PHE A 215 -11.90 -1.43 -45.25
CA PHE A 215 -12.16 -1.68 -43.83
C PHE A 215 -10.92 -2.25 -43.11
N GLY A 216 -9.74 -1.73 -43.45
CA GLY A 216 -8.49 -2.13 -42.80
C GLY A 216 -8.54 -1.97 -41.29
N ASP A 217 -7.88 -2.89 -40.57
CA ASP A 217 -7.72 -2.80 -39.12
C ASP A 217 -6.65 -1.74 -38.79
N LYS A 218 -7.10 -0.55 -38.36
CA LYS A 218 -6.24 0.59 -38.04
C LYS A 218 -5.62 0.51 -36.65
N THR A 219 -6.02 -0.47 -35.82
CA THR A 219 -5.52 -0.60 -34.44
C THR A 219 -4.14 -1.25 -34.35
N ARG A 220 -3.69 -1.92 -35.42
CA ARG A 220 -2.43 -2.69 -35.43
C ARG A 220 -1.19 -1.83 -35.55
N ASP A 221 -1.29 -0.70 -36.25
CA ASP A 221 -0.16 0.16 -36.57
C ASP A 221 -0.62 1.62 -36.55
N LEU A 222 -0.27 2.33 -35.49
CA LEU A 222 -0.64 3.73 -35.22
C LEU A 222 0.37 4.71 -35.82
N ARG A 223 1.14 4.30 -36.83
CA ARG A 223 2.02 5.20 -37.58
C ARG A 223 1.21 6.36 -38.17
N GLY A 224 1.62 7.58 -37.83
CA GLY A 224 1.17 8.78 -38.52
C GLY A 224 1.66 8.74 -39.97
N LYS A 225 0.85 8.23 -40.90
CA LYS A 225 1.18 8.32 -42.32
C LYS A 225 1.03 9.79 -42.73
N ARG A 226 2.17 10.48 -42.80
CA ARG A 226 2.27 11.87 -43.25
C ARG A 226 1.47 12.05 -44.53
N GLU A 227 0.48 12.94 -44.47
CA GLU A 227 -0.17 13.46 -45.66
C GLU A 227 0.92 14.09 -46.55
N ARG A 228 1.05 13.62 -47.79
CA ARG A 228 1.95 14.22 -48.79
C ARG A 228 1.41 15.59 -49.22
N ARG A 229 1.31 16.57 -48.31
CA ARG A 229 1.30 17.97 -48.72
C ARG A 229 2.74 18.42 -48.86
N LYS A 230 3.14 18.63 -50.12
CA LYS A 230 4.37 19.33 -50.49
C LYS A 230 4.29 20.77 -49.97
N SER A 231 4.63 21.02 -48.72
CA SER A 231 5.10 22.33 -48.29
C SER A 231 6.54 22.17 -47.81
N GLN A 232 7.46 22.66 -48.63
CA GLN A 232 8.84 22.89 -48.25
C GLN A 232 8.86 23.89 -47.10
N ALA A 233 9.11 23.42 -45.88
CA ALA A 233 9.91 24.13 -44.88
C ALA A 233 10.20 23.19 -43.70
N LEU A 234 11.45 23.24 -43.26
CA LEU A 234 12.07 22.58 -42.10
C LEU A 234 12.31 21.06 -42.19
N ILE A 235 13.52 20.79 -42.68
CA ILE A 235 14.30 19.57 -42.44
C ILE A 235 15.25 19.87 -41.27
N HIS A 236 15.03 19.21 -40.13
CA HIS A 236 16.02 18.65 -39.19
C HIS A 236 15.43 18.51 -37.77
N ALA A 237 14.73 17.40 -37.54
CA ALA A 237 14.77 16.67 -36.28
C ALA A 237 14.35 15.22 -36.57
N VAL A 238 15.15 14.29 -36.05
CA VAL A 238 15.24 12.87 -36.39
C VAL A 238 13.90 12.11 -36.26
N CYS A 239 13.52 11.48 -37.37
CA CYS A 239 12.87 10.17 -37.55
C CYS A 239 12.37 9.42 -36.29
N PHE A 240 11.07 9.50 -36.04
CA PHE A 240 10.12 8.41 -35.67
C PHE A 240 8.78 9.08 -35.28
N ALA A 241 8.16 9.85 -36.17
CA ALA A 241 6.91 10.56 -35.84
C ALA A 241 5.71 9.59 -35.84
N GLY A 242 5.61 8.76 -34.78
CA GLY A 242 4.37 8.07 -34.42
C GLY A 242 3.32 9.08 -33.93
N VAL A 243 2.03 8.70 -33.95
CA VAL A 243 0.97 9.56 -33.40
C VAL A 243 1.17 9.69 -31.88
N ALA A 244 1.05 10.90 -31.34
CA ALA A 244 1.09 11.14 -29.91
C ALA A 244 -0.21 10.64 -29.27
N LEU A 245 -0.11 9.72 -28.29
CA LEU A 245 -1.23 9.16 -27.55
C LEU A 245 -1.20 9.70 -26.12
N THR A 246 -2.27 10.36 -25.67
CA THR A 246 -2.34 10.92 -24.32
C THR A 246 -2.52 9.82 -23.28
N VAL A 247 -1.65 9.85 -22.26
CA VAL A 247 -1.63 8.90 -21.14
C VAL A 247 -1.72 9.68 -19.83
N ALA A 248 -2.81 9.48 -19.10
CA ALA A 248 -2.96 10.00 -17.74
C ALA A 248 -2.07 9.20 -16.78
N ILE A 249 -1.35 9.90 -15.92
CA ILE A 249 -0.45 9.30 -14.92
C ILE A 249 -0.84 9.74 -13.52
N ALA A 250 -0.75 8.79 -12.58
CA ALA A 250 -0.52 9.08 -11.17
C ALA A 250 0.82 8.51 -10.71
N GLU A 251 1.55 9.28 -9.91
CA GLU A 251 2.76 8.78 -9.26
C GLU A 251 2.39 7.82 -8.12
N HIS A 252 2.83 6.57 -8.24
CA HIS A 252 2.70 5.52 -7.22
C HIS A 252 3.80 4.47 -7.42
N VAL A 253 4.70 4.34 -6.43
CA VAL A 253 5.90 3.51 -6.53
C VAL A 253 5.53 2.04 -6.22
N PRO A 254 5.93 1.04 -7.02
CA PRO A 254 6.96 1.08 -8.09
C PRO A 254 6.40 1.20 -9.51
N MET A 255 5.09 1.39 -9.69
CA MET A 255 4.44 1.40 -11.00
C MET A 255 4.81 2.63 -11.83
N VAL A 256 4.75 3.80 -11.21
CA VAL A 256 5.14 5.07 -11.82
C VAL A 256 5.84 5.95 -10.77
N ARG A 257 6.99 6.49 -11.15
CA ARG A 257 7.81 7.38 -10.32
C ARG A 257 8.42 8.46 -11.20
N LEU A 258 8.48 9.68 -10.70
CA LEU A 258 9.23 10.75 -11.37
C LEU A 258 10.72 10.69 -11.00
N GLU A 259 11.60 10.62 -12.00
CA GLU A 259 13.04 10.74 -11.78
C GLU A 259 13.45 12.23 -11.81
N GLY A 260 13.75 12.80 -10.64
CA GLY A 260 14.05 14.23 -10.49
C GLY A 260 15.29 14.74 -11.25
N SER A 261 16.21 13.86 -11.68
CA SER A 261 17.42 14.26 -12.42
C SER A 261 17.16 14.48 -13.92
N THR A 262 16.27 13.69 -14.51
CA THR A 262 15.98 13.73 -15.96
C THR A 262 14.60 14.28 -16.28
N ASN A 263 13.76 14.49 -15.25
CA ASN A 263 12.34 14.81 -15.35
C ASN A 263 11.58 13.82 -16.25
N ARG A 264 11.97 12.54 -16.18
CA ARG A 264 11.33 11.44 -16.91
C ARG A 264 10.65 10.51 -15.93
N TYR A 265 9.47 10.05 -16.31
CA TYR A 265 8.79 8.99 -15.59
C TYR A 265 9.51 7.66 -15.82
N GLN A 266 9.65 6.89 -14.74
CA GLN A 266 10.15 5.52 -14.72
C GLN A 266 9.20 4.65 -13.90
N GLY A 267 9.24 3.34 -14.11
CA GLY A 267 8.42 2.39 -13.36
C GLY A 267 7.91 1.25 -14.24
N VAL A 268 7.24 0.30 -13.63
CA VAL A 268 6.79 -0.92 -14.33
C VAL A 268 5.75 -0.59 -15.41
N GLU A 269 4.74 0.24 -15.09
CA GLU A 269 3.70 0.60 -16.06
C GLU A 269 4.22 1.53 -17.16
N VAL A 270 5.22 2.36 -16.86
CA VAL A 270 5.90 3.19 -17.87
C VAL A 270 6.62 2.31 -18.89
N GLU A 271 7.31 1.25 -18.46
CA GLU A 271 7.96 0.28 -19.34
C GLU A 271 6.94 -0.55 -20.15
N ILE A 272 5.79 -0.90 -19.55
CA ILE A 272 4.67 -1.55 -20.27
C ILE A 272 4.17 -0.63 -21.38
N VAL A 273 3.92 0.65 -21.09
CA VAL A 273 3.48 1.63 -22.09
C VAL A 273 4.56 1.85 -23.16
N ALA A 274 5.84 1.86 -22.80
CA ALA A 274 6.94 1.94 -23.77
C ALA A 274 6.98 0.71 -24.69
N ALA A 275 6.73 -0.49 -24.16
CA ALA A 275 6.61 -1.70 -24.95
C ALA A 275 5.38 -1.69 -25.88
N LEU A 276 4.23 -1.21 -25.38
CA LEU A 276 3.02 -0.99 -26.19
C LEU A 276 3.29 0.03 -27.31
N ALA A 277 3.96 1.14 -27.00
CA ALA A 277 4.36 2.17 -27.96
C ALA A 277 5.24 1.61 -29.07
N LYS A 278 6.19 0.73 -28.72
CA LYS A 278 7.04 0.05 -29.69
C LYS A 278 6.28 -0.96 -30.54
N ALA A 279 5.34 -1.71 -29.97
CA ALA A 279 4.55 -2.73 -30.68
C ALA A 279 3.52 -2.11 -31.63
N LEU A 280 2.86 -1.03 -31.19
CA LEU A 280 1.77 -0.35 -31.91
C LEU A 280 2.25 0.90 -32.68
N HIS A 281 3.52 1.28 -32.58
CA HIS A 281 4.16 2.43 -33.25
C HIS A 281 3.53 3.79 -32.94
N PHE A 282 3.16 4.05 -31.68
CA PHE A 282 2.75 5.37 -31.21
C PHE A 282 3.81 6.01 -30.30
N GLN A 283 3.68 7.31 -30.02
CA GLN A 283 4.49 8.01 -29.03
C GLN A 283 3.63 8.32 -27.79
N PRO A 284 3.99 7.87 -26.58
CA PRO A 284 3.23 8.20 -25.39
C PRO A 284 3.46 9.66 -24.99
N SER A 285 2.38 10.40 -24.77
CA SER A 285 2.37 11.74 -24.21
C SER A 285 1.82 11.68 -22.80
N TYR A 286 2.72 11.70 -21.84
CA TYR A 286 2.44 11.65 -20.42
C TYR A 286 1.93 13.02 -19.94
N TYR A 287 0.79 13.04 -19.25
CA TYR A 287 0.32 14.23 -18.55
C TYR A 287 -0.03 13.89 -17.10
N ASP A 288 0.50 14.72 -16.20
CA ASP A 288 0.35 14.59 -14.76
C ASP A 288 -0.92 15.28 -14.29
N LEU A 289 -1.65 14.62 -13.39
CA LEU A 289 -2.90 15.11 -12.81
C LEU A 289 -2.64 16.15 -11.71
N VAL A 290 -1.50 16.07 -11.00
CA VAL A 290 -1.17 16.98 -9.89
C VAL A 290 -0.78 18.36 -10.43
N ALA A 291 0.00 18.42 -11.51
CA ALA A 291 0.39 19.68 -12.15
C ALA A 291 -0.79 20.41 -12.81
N ALA A 292 -1.79 19.68 -13.32
CA ALA A 292 -2.97 20.27 -13.97
C ALA A 292 -3.91 21.00 -12.99
N VAL A 293 -3.90 20.62 -11.71
CA VAL A 293 -4.66 21.31 -10.65
C VAL A 293 -4.02 22.65 -10.27
N GLU A 294 -2.68 22.76 -10.33
CA GLU A 294 -1.97 24.03 -10.09
C GLU A 294 -2.12 25.02 -11.27
N ASP A 295 -2.29 24.53 -12.50
CA ASP A 295 -2.41 25.36 -13.72
C ASP A 295 -3.85 25.84 -14.05
N GLY A 296 -4.81 25.69 -13.13
CA GLY A 296 -6.09 26.41 -13.18
C GLY A 296 -7.28 25.68 -13.82
N ALA A 297 -7.23 24.36 -14.00
CA ALA A 297 -8.41 23.56 -14.33
C ALA A 297 -9.13 23.10 -13.05
N ALA A 298 -9.66 24.04 -12.28
CA ALA A 298 -10.60 23.73 -11.21
C ALA A 298 -11.87 23.14 -11.84
N LEU A 299 -12.02 21.82 -11.70
CA LEU A 299 -13.30 21.17 -11.95
C LEU A 299 -14.24 21.57 -10.81
N ASP A 300 -15.23 22.40 -11.14
CA ASP A 300 -16.36 22.74 -10.29
C ASP A 300 -17.13 21.46 -9.91
N SER A 301 -16.73 20.83 -8.81
CA SER A 301 -17.58 19.93 -8.05
C SER A 301 -17.53 20.35 -6.60
N ASP A 302 -18.67 20.83 -6.10
CA ASP A 302 -18.93 21.35 -4.75
C ASP A 302 -18.83 20.28 -3.64
N ASN A 303 -18.11 19.19 -3.90
CA ASN A 303 -17.75 18.12 -2.99
C ASN A 303 -16.27 17.75 -3.25
N GLY A 304 -15.36 18.60 -2.77
CA GLY A 304 -13.91 18.44 -2.94
C GLY A 304 -13.35 17.22 -2.22
N THR A 305 -13.42 16.05 -2.86
CA THR A 305 -12.67 14.83 -2.52
C THR A 305 -12.75 13.87 -3.71
N GLN A 306 -11.79 13.93 -4.63
CA GLN A 306 -11.56 12.81 -5.55
C GLN A 306 -10.10 12.42 -5.49
N LEU A 307 -9.87 11.18 -5.07
CA LEU A 307 -8.56 10.59 -4.80
C LEU A 307 -7.86 10.27 -6.12
N ILE A 308 -6.53 10.11 -6.08
CA ILE A 308 -5.68 10.08 -7.27
C ILE A 308 -6.10 9.00 -8.30
N ALA A 309 -6.50 7.80 -7.84
CA ALA A 309 -6.99 6.73 -8.71
C ALA A 309 -8.34 7.07 -9.37
N GLU A 310 -9.26 7.73 -8.64
CA GLU A 310 -10.54 8.20 -9.18
C GLU A 310 -10.32 9.28 -10.24
N GLN A 311 -9.30 10.13 -10.07
CA GLN A 311 -8.96 11.17 -11.04
C GLN A 311 -8.48 10.57 -12.37
N ILE A 312 -7.63 9.53 -12.35
CA ILE A 312 -7.23 8.85 -13.59
C ILE A 312 -8.46 8.27 -14.30
N VAL A 313 -9.32 7.57 -13.56
CA VAL A 313 -10.54 6.97 -14.12
C VAL A 313 -11.46 8.05 -14.68
N ALA A 314 -11.62 9.18 -13.99
CA ALA A 314 -12.44 10.31 -14.44
C ALA A 314 -11.90 10.94 -15.72
N GLU A 315 -10.59 11.14 -15.83
CA GLU A 315 -9.96 11.74 -17.02
C GLU A 315 -10.03 10.84 -18.25
N VAL A 316 -9.86 9.53 -18.06
CA VAL A 316 -10.08 8.54 -19.12
C VAL A 316 -11.55 8.46 -19.50
N ALA A 317 -12.47 8.54 -18.53
CA ALA A 317 -13.92 8.55 -18.78
C ALA A 317 -14.39 9.81 -19.52
N ARG A 318 -13.72 10.94 -19.32
CA ARG A 318 -13.96 12.22 -20.03
C ARG A 318 -13.35 12.27 -21.43
N HIS A 319 -12.63 11.24 -21.85
CA HIS A 319 -11.94 11.19 -23.15
C HIS A 319 -10.76 12.16 -23.30
N ASN A 320 -10.20 12.67 -22.18
CA ASN A 320 -9.01 13.51 -22.18
C ASN A 320 -7.73 12.65 -22.33
N ALA A 321 -7.72 11.49 -21.67
CA ALA A 321 -6.72 10.43 -21.84
C ALA A 321 -7.26 9.25 -22.64
N ARG A 322 -6.39 8.62 -23.44
CA ARG A 322 -6.69 7.34 -24.09
C ARG A 322 -6.34 6.14 -23.22
N LEU A 323 -5.33 6.31 -22.37
CA LEU A 323 -4.82 5.32 -21.43
C LEU A 323 -4.59 5.98 -20.06
N GLY A 324 -4.83 5.26 -18.98
CA GLY A 324 -4.51 5.68 -17.62
C GLY A 324 -3.61 4.65 -16.94
N ILE A 325 -2.53 5.11 -16.32
CA ILE A 325 -1.58 4.32 -15.54
C ILE A 325 -1.34 5.00 -14.18
N GLY A 326 -1.04 4.23 -13.15
CA GLY A 326 -0.87 4.74 -11.79
C GLY A 326 -1.35 3.77 -10.72
N ASP A 327 -0.95 2.50 -10.82
CA ASP A 327 -1.28 1.44 -9.87
C ASP A 327 -2.80 1.23 -9.65
N LEU A 328 -3.52 1.09 -10.75
CA LEU A 328 -4.97 0.92 -10.74
C LEU A 328 -5.35 -0.51 -10.37
N HIS A 329 -5.89 -0.68 -9.17
CA HIS A 329 -6.50 -1.92 -8.71
C HIS A 329 -7.82 -2.22 -9.43
N LEU A 330 -8.07 -3.50 -9.72
CA LEU A 330 -9.29 -3.94 -10.37
C LEU A 330 -10.51 -3.86 -9.44
N PHE A 331 -11.29 -2.78 -9.54
CA PHE A 331 -12.58 -2.61 -8.88
C PHE A 331 -13.77 -2.68 -9.85
N GLN A 332 -14.90 -3.19 -9.37
CA GLN A 332 -16.15 -3.25 -10.16
C GLN A 332 -16.76 -1.88 -10.44
N SER A 333 -16.54 -0.90 -9.56
CA SER A 333 -16.97 0.50 -9.72
C SER A 333 -16.37 1.14 -10.99
N TYR A 334 -15.09 0.88 -11.26
CA TYR A 334 -14.38 1.42 -12.42
C TYR A 334 -14.88 0.85 -13.75
N MET A 335 -15.27 -0.44 -13.77
CA MET A 335 -15.79 -1.10 -14.97
C MET A 335 -17.08 -0.47 -15.51
N GLN A 336 -17.77 0.38 -14.74
CA GLN A 336 -18.94 1.13 -15.24
C GLN A 336 -18.52 2.28 -16.16
N HIS A 337 -17.43 2.98 -15.81
CA HIS A 337 -17.00 4.23 -16.44
C HIS A 337 -15.95 4.01 -17.54
N VAL A 338 -14.99 3.13 -17.30
CA VAL A 338 -13.86 2.86 -18.20
C VAL A 338 -13.85 1.39 -18.62
N GLU A 339 -12.92 1.03 -19.50
CA GLU A 339 -12.62 -0.35 -19.82
C GLU A 339 -11.22 -0.71 -19.35
N LEU A 340 -11.10 -1.79 -18.59
CA LEU A 340 -9.84 -2.16 -17.94
C LEU A 340 -9.11 -3.19 -18.80
N SER A 341 -7.78 -3.10 -18.85
CA SER A 341 -6.93 -4.09 -19.52
C SER A 341 -6.96 -5.43 -18.79
N ARG A 342 -6.33 -6.44 -19.40
CA ARG A 342 -5.91 -7.63 -18.66
C ARG A 342 -4.95 -7.24 -17.54
N GLN A 343 -5.05 -7.93 -16.40
CA GLN A 343 -4.14 -7.74 -15.27
C GLN A 343 -2.70 -8.04 -15.69
N HIS A 344 -1.78 -7.18 -15.30
CA HIS A 344 -0.36 -7.31 -15.65
C HIS A 344 0.49 -7.76 -14.46
N SER A 345 0.09 -7.41 -13.24
CA SER A 345 0.66 -7.85 -11.97
C SER A 345 -0.46 -8.14 -10.95
N VAL A 346 -0.08 -8.82 -9.86
CA VAL A 346 -0.93 -9.02 -8.68
C VAL A 346 -0.12 -8.60 -7.48
N GLU A 347 -0.71 -7.75 -6.65
CA GLU A 347 -0.05 -7.16 -5.50
C GLU A 347 -0.71 -7.61 -4.20
N CYS A 348 0.11 -7.66 -3.14
CA CYS A 348 -0.39 -7.89 -1.80
C CYS A 348 -0.70 -6.55 -1.15
N LEU A 349 -1.93 -6.34 -0.70
CA LEU A 349 -2.30 -5.18 0.09
C LEU A 349 -2.24 -5.55 1.58
N THR A 350 -1.57 -4.72 2.35
CA THR A 350 -1.30 -4.94 3.77
C THR A 350 -1.22 -3.60 4.51
N PHE A 351 -0.93 -3.63 5.80
CA PHE A 351 -0.82 -2.45 6.65
C PHE A 351 0.62 -2.12 6.99
N LEU A 352 0.95 -0.82 6.98
CA LEU A 352 2.10 -0.27 7.66
C LEU A 352 1.66 0.12 9.07
N THR A 353 2.29 -0.52 10.05
CA THR A 353 1.94 -0.45 11.47
C THR A 353 3.10 0.12 12.28
N PRO A 354 2.84 0.70 13.45
CA PRO A 354 3.91 1.02 14.38
C PRO A 354 4.59 -0.27 14.87
N GLU A 355 5.91 -0.27 14.88
CA GLU A 355 6.73 -1.27 15.56
C GLU A 355 6.99 -0.83 17.01
N SER A 356 6.96 -1.76 17.98
CA SER A 356 7.27 -1.42 19.36
C SER A 356 8.72 -0.94 19.49
N ALA A 357 8.93 0.35 19.73
CA ALA A 357 10.23 0.92 20.07
C ALA A 357 10.69 0.58 21.51
N THR A 358 10.04 -0.38 22.18
CA THR A 358 10.41 -0.81 23.54
C THR A 358 11.72 -1.57 23.47
N ASP A 359 12.80 -0.80 23.46
CA ASP A 359 14.15 -1.29 23.66
C ASP A 359 14.22 -1.75 25.13
N ASN A 360 13.81 -3.00 25.39
CA ASN A 360 13.90 -3.69 26.69
C ASN A 360 15.36 -3.90 27.16
N SER A 361 16.25 -3.04 26.69
CA SER A 361 17.67 -2.92 26.97
C SER A 361 18.01 -3.10 28.44
N TRP A 362 17.28 -2.46 29.36
CA TRP A 362 17.53 -2.59 30.80
C TRP A 362 17.17 -3.97 31.36
N GLN A 363 16.17 -4.65 30.78
CA GLN A 363 15.75 -6.00 31.19
C GLN A 363 16.72 -7.08 30.71
N THR A 364 17.55 -6.79 29.71
CA THR A 364 18.54 -7.73 29.12
C THR A 364 19.41 -8.41 30.18
N PHE A 365 19.76 -7.72 31.27
CA PHE A 365 20.59 -8.28 32.35
C PHE A 365 19.84 -9.21 33.32
N VAL A 366 18.52 -9.05 33.42
CA VAL A 366 17.65 -9.82 34.35
C VAL A 366 16.98 -10.99 33.63
N LEU A 367 16.76 -10.87 32.31
CA LEU A 367 16.16 -11.89 31.42
C LEU A 367 16.82 -13.28 31.43
N PRO A 368 18.14 -13.49 31.66
CA PRO A 368 18.75 -14.82 31.62
C PRO A 368 18.15 -15.82 32.61
N PHE A 369 17.58 -15.34 33.72
CA PHE A 369 16.89 -16.15 34.72
C PHE A 369 15.45 -15.67 34.90
N SER A 370 14.51 -16.61 35.01
CA SER A 370 13.12 -16.29 35.34
C SER A 370 13.02 -15.70 36.75
N GLY A 371 11.95 -14.95 37.04
CA GLY A 371 11.73 -14.39 38.38
C GLY A 371 11.76 -15.44 39.49
N GLY A 372 11.26 -16.66 39.22
CA GLY A 372 11.34 -17.79 40.15
C GLY A 372 12.78 -18.26 40.40
N MET A 373 13.63 -18.26 39.37
CA MET A 373 15.05 -18.59 39.53
C MET A 373 15.77 -17.52 40.37
N TRP A 374 15.54 -16.23 40.10
CA TRP A 374 16.09 -15.14 40.92
C TRP A 374 15.68 -15.23 42.38
N ALA A 375 14.40 -15.50 42.66
CA ALA A 375 13.91 -15.75 44.01
C ALA A 375 14.59 -16.96 44.63
N GLY A 376 14.79 -18.04 43.87
CA GLY A 376 15.54 -19.22 44.28
C GLY A 376 16.99 -18.93 44.62
N VAL A 377 17.69 -18.11 43.83
CA VAL A 377 19.08 -17.69 44.10
C VAL A 377 19.16 -16.90 45.40
N LEU A 378 18.30 -15.88 45.58
CA LEU A 378 18.26 -15.07 46.79
C LEU A 378 17.91 -15.90 48.04
N LEU A 379 16.94 -16.80 47.91
CA LEU A 379 16.58 -17.74 48.97
C LEU A 379 17.74 -18.69 49.29
N SER A 380 18.43 -19.20 48.28
CA SER A 380 19.58 -20.09 48.47
C SER A 380 20.73 -19.40 49.20
N LEU A 381 20.97 -18.11 48.96
CA LEU A 381 21.98 -17.34 49.68
C LEU A 381 21.68 -17.27 51.17
N PHE A 382 20.42 -17.01 51.53
CA PHE A 382 19.98 -16.95 52.92
C PHE A 382 20.01 -18.34 53.59
N VAL A 383 19.48 -19.36 52.92
CA VAL A 383 19.41 -20.73 53.45
C VAL A 383 20.81 -21.31 53.61
N VAL A 384 21.70 -21.15 52.64
CA VAL A 384 23.07 -21.67 52.76
C VAL A 384 23.84 -20.91 53.84
N GLY A 385 23.69 -19.59 53.95
CA GLY A 385 24.28 -18.81 55.04
C GLY A 385 23.82 -19.26 56.44
N THR A 386 22.53 -19.56 56.61
CA THR A 386 21.99 -20.09 57.87
C THR A 386 22.49 -21.51 58.15
N VAL A 387 22.62 -22.36 57.12
CA VAL A 387 23.19 -23.70 57.25
C VAL A 387 24.67 -23.64 57.67
N PHE A 388 25.49 -22.78 57.07
CA PHE A 388 26.88 -22.57 57.49
C PHE A 388 26.98 -22.17 58.96
N TYR A 389 26.14 -21.23 59.40
CA TYR A 389 26.07 -20.82 60.80
C TYR A 389 25.62 -21.96 61.72
N LEU A 390 24.59 -22.71 61.34
CA LEU A 390 24.09 -23.85 62.12
C LEU A 390 25.15 -24.93 62.26
N PHE A 391 25.88 -25.27 61.19
CA PHE A 391 26.98 -26.24 61.24
C PHE A 391 28.15 -25.75 62.09
N SER A 392 28.53 -24.46 62.00
CA SER A 392 29.56 -23.89 62.89
C SER A 392 29.11 -23.96 64.35
N PHE A 393 27.85 -23.61 64.63
CA PHE A 393 27.26 -23.64 65.97
C PHE A 393 27.16 -25.05 66.55
N LEU A 394 26.67 -26.02 65.79
CA LEU A 394 26.58 -27.42 66.20
C LEU A 394 27.97 -28.00 66.45
N ASN A 395 28.95 -27.68 65.61
CA ASN A 395 30.32 -28.12 65.80
C ASN A 395 30.97 -27.46 67.03
N ALA A 396 30.67 -26.19 67.30
CA ALA A 396 31.08 -25.52 68.54
C ALA A 396 30.41 -26.10 69.80
N LEU A 397 29.17 -26.62 69.68
CA LEU A 397 28.48 -27.36 70.73
C LEU A 397 29.08 -28.75 70.98
N LEU A 398 29.43 -29.46 69.92
CA LEU A 398 29.98 -30.82 70.00
C LEU A 398 31.44 -30.84 70.50
N LEU A 399 32.26 -29.86 70.11
CA LEU A 399 33.65 -29.73 70.55
C LEU A 399 33.81 -28.95 71.87
N GLY A 400 32.85 -28.07 72.20
CA GLY A 400 32.85 -27.24 73.41
C GLY A 400 31.93 -27.81 74.49
N GLY A 401 32.47 -28.65 75.37
CA GLY A 401 31.74 -29.27 76.48
C GLY A 401 30.92 -28.27 77.34
N ALA A 402 29.63 -28.60 77.52
CA ALA A 402 28.66 -28.17 78.54
C ALA A 402 28.39 -26.66 78.81
N GLN A 403 29.20 -25.70 78.33
CA GLN A 403 28.98 -24.26 78.61
C GLN A 403 28.26 -23.49 77.49
N SER A 404 28.18 -24.05 76.27
CA SER A 404 27.55 -23.43 75.09
C SER A 404 26.04 -23.70 74.98
N ALA A 405 25.53 -24.81 75.54
CA ALA A 405 24.11 -25.16 75.55
C ALA A 405 23.24 -24.23 76.43
N ALA A 406 23.85 -23.52 77.40
CA ALA A 406 23.16 -22.61 78.30
C ALA A 406 22.62 -21.33 77.61
N GLY A 407 23.10 -21.00 76.40
CA GLY A 407 22.62 -19.83 75.65
C GLY A 407 21.30 -20.04 74.91
N PHE A 408 20.99 -21.27 74.49
CA PHE A 408 19.83 -21.59 73.66
C PHE A 408 18.51 -21.58 74.46
N PHE A 409 18.49 -22.16 75.66
CA PHE A 409 17.31 -22.18 76.52
C PHE A 409 17.07 -20.87 77.28
N ARG A 410 17.78 -19.78 76.96
CA ARG A 410 17.57 -18.48 77.62
C ARG A 410 16.22 -17.84 77.27
N CYS A 411 15.66 -18.13 76.08
CA CYS A 411 14.31 -17.72 75.70
C CYS A 411 13.20 -18.58 76.30
N LEU A 412 13.50 -19.76 76.85
CA LEU A 412 12.53 -20.71 77.39
C LEU A 412 12.56 -20.80 78.93
N ARG A 413 13.36 -19.97 79.60
CA ARG A 413 13.24 -19.78 81.06
C ARG A 413 12.23 -18.67 81.35
N LEU A 414 11.23 -19.01 82.17
CA LEU A 414 10.45 -18.03 82.93
C LEU A 414 11.42 -17.07 83.64
N PRO A 415 11.14 -15.75 83.65
CA PRO A 415 11.98 -14.79 84.35
C PRO A 415 11.98 -15.16 85.83
N GLN A 416 13.12 -15.67 86.31
CA GLN A 416 13.35 -15.81 87.73
C GLN A 416 13.58 -14.39 88.27
N PRO A 417 12.87 -13.94 89.32
CA PRO A 417 13.15 -12.64 89.92
C PRO A 417 14.46 -12.77 90.71
N GLU A 418 15.60 -12.58 90.03
CA GLU A 418 16.83 -12.29 90.76
C GLU A 418 16.72 -10.85 91.28
N GLN A 419 16.31 -10.75 92.55
CA GLN A 419 16.57 -9.58 93.38
C GLN A 419 18.08 -9.42 93.55
N GLN A 420 18.71 -8.76 92.58
CA GLN A 420 19.92 -8.01 92.83
C GLN A 420 19.78 -6.64 92.20
N GLN A 421 18.95 -5.83 92.84
CA GLN A 421 18.84 -4.39 92.63
C GLN A 421 20.13 -3.74 93.16
N GLN A 422 21.23 -3.91 92.42
CA GLN A 422 22.38 -3.03 92.57
C GLN A 422 21.94 -1.67 92.02
N GLN A 423 21.77 -0.72 92.93
CA GLN A 423 21.41 0.65 92.65
C GLN A 423 22.27 1.19 91.49
N LEU A 424 21.60 1.66 90.43
CA LEU A 424 22.14 2.33 89.23
C LEU A 424 22.79 3.69 89.52
N GLY A 425 23.61 3.79 90.57
CA GLY A 425 24.23 5.04 91.04
C GLY A 425 25.72 5.18 90.80
N ASP A 426 26.42 4.20 90.21
CA ASP A 426 27.89 4.11 90.34
C ASP A 426 28.68 3.68 89.09
N TRP A 427 28.23 4.08 87.90
CA TRP A 427 28.97 3.93 86.63
C TRP A 427 30.34 4.64 86.63
N ARG A 428 30.61 5.53 87.61
CA ARG A 428 31.89 6.23 87.80
C ARG A 428 32.90 5.46 88.67
N ARG A 429 32.54 4.37 89.36
CA ARG A 429 33.50 3.63 90.20
C ARG A 429 34.60 2.98 89.36
N ARG A 430 35.87 3.24 89.70
CA ARG A 430 37.05 2.65 89.02
C ARG A 430 37.04 1.12 89.05
N SER A 431 36.55 0.51 90.12
CA SER A 431 36.46 -0.96 90.26
C SER A 431 35.54 -1.60 89.22
N PHE A 432 34.39 -0.97 88.91
CA PHE A 432 33.43 -1.43 87.91
C PHE A 432 34.01 -1.37 86.49
N ARG A 433 34.65 -0.25 86.13
CA ARG A 433 35.35 -0.10 84.84
C ARG A 433 36.52 -1.08 84.69
N LEU A 434 37.28 -1.32 85.76
CA LEU A 434 38.35 -2.32 85.79
C LEU A 434 37.81 -3.75 85.65
N GLN A 435 36.63 -4.05 86.19
CA GLN A 435 35.98 -5.35 86.06
C GLN A 435 35.51 -5.61 84.62
N LEU A 436 34.90 -4.62 83.97
CA LEU A 436 34.53 -4.67 82.55
C LEU A 436 35.76 -4.77 81.62
N ALA A 437 36.85 -4.07 81.95
CA ALA A 437 38.09 -4.12 81.16
C ALA A 437 38.83 -5.46 81.30
N ARG A 438 38.90 -6.04 82.51
CA ARG A 438 39.57 -7.34 82.78
C ARG A 438 38.82 -8.53 82.18
N GLN A 439 37.50 -8.47 82.03
CA GLN A 439 36.72 -9.55 81.41
C GLN A 439 37.07 -9.76 79.93
N ARG A 440 37.42 -8.70 79.19
CA ARG A 440 37.84 -8.80 77.78
C ARG A 440 39.11 -9.65 77.63
N GLN A 441 40.11 -9.44 78.48
CA GLN A 441 41.35 -10.24 78.45
C GLN A 441 41.07 -11.72 78.69
N ARG A 442 40.14 -12.07 79.60
CA ARG A 442 39.75 -13.47 79.86
C ARG A 442 38.93 -14.12 78.75
N GLN A 443 38.06 -13.37 78.06
CA GLN A 443 37.26 -13.91 76.94
C GLN A 443 38.06 -14.02 75.64
N GLN A 444 38.96 -13.06 75.38
CA GLN A 444 39.73 -13.00 74.14
C GLN A 444 40.87 -14.04 74.08
N GLN A 445 41.34 -14.53 75.24
CA GLN A 445 42.24 -15.69 75.34
C GLN A 445 41.54 -17.06 75.24
N ARG A 446 40.20 -17.15 75.33
CA ARG A 446 39.47 -18.44 75.43
C ARG A 446 38.66 -18.85 74.19
N ARG A 447 38.49 -18.00 73.19
CA ARG A 447 37.76 -18.33 71.96
C ARG A 447 38.59 -17.96 70.73
N GLU A 448 39.28 -18.94 70.17
CA GLU A 448 39.66 -18.86 68.76
C GLU A 448 38.36 -18.94 67.95
N ARG A 449 37.97 -17.82 67.32
CA ARG A 449 36.73 -17.77 66.52
C ARG A 449 37.01 -18.30 65.13
N ASP A 450 36.15 -19.19 64.67
CA ASP A 450 36.15 -19.65 63.29
C ASP A 450 35.44 -18.62 62.38
N LEU A 451 35.76 -18.67 61.10
CA LEU A 451 35.32 -17.69 60.11
C LEU A 451 33.77 -17.60 60.00
N PHE A 452 33.08 -18.70 60.30
CA PHE A 452 31.62 -18.86 60.23
C PHE A 452 30.92 -18.80 61.60
N ASP A 453 31.59 -18.29 62.64
CA ASP A 453 30.98 -18.18 63.98
C ASP A 453 29.99 -17.02 64.10
N ASP A 454 30.16 -15.96 63.31
CA ASP A 454 29.27 -14.81 63.28
C ASP A 454 28.29 -14.93 62.09
N TYR A 455 26.99 -14.86 62.36
CA TYR A 455 25.94 -15.00 61.35
C TYR A 455 26.07 -13.99 60.19
N ALA A 456 26.44 -12.75 60.50
CA ALA A 456 26.66 -11.72 59.48
C ALA A 456 27.85 -12.05 58.55
N ASN A 457 28.92 -12.62 59.11
CA ASN A 457 30.08 -13.07 58.33
C ASN A 457 29.70 -14.27 57.47
N CYS A 458 28.87 -15.20 57.96
CA CYS A 458 28.39 -16.32 57.14
C CYS A 458 27.68 -15.86 55.87
N ILE A 459 26.73 -14.94 56.00
CA ILE A 459 25.98 -14.40 54.85
C ILE A 459 26.90 -13.63 53.90
N LEU A 460 27.81 -12.81 54.43
CA LEU A 460 28.73 -12.03 53.61
C LEU A 460 29.71 -12.93 52.85
N LEU A 461 30.20 -14.00 53.47
CA LEU A 461 31.14 -14.92 52.86
C LEU A 461 30.46 -15.84 51.85
N THR A 462 29.22 -16.28 52.07
CA THR A 462 28.47 -17.02 51.04
C THR A 462 28.20 -16.14 49.82
N TYR A 463 27.83 -14.88 50.03
CA TYR A 463 27.71 -13.89 48.95
C TYR A 463 29.03 -13.65 48.21
N SER A 464 30.14 -13.50 48.94
CA SER A 464 31.49 -13.35 48.39
C SER A 464 31.88 -14.52 47.49
N MET A 465 31.61 -15.76 47.92
CA MET A 465 31.91 -16.95 47.14
C MET A 465 31.07 -17.03 45.85
N LEU A 466 29.82 -16.57 45.87
CA LEU A 466 28.98 -16.45 44.66
C LEU A 466 29.57 -15.48 43.64
N LEU A 467 30.20 -14.39 44.09
CA LEU A 467 30.89 -13.40 43.25
C LEU A 467 32.31 -13.83 42.82
N TYR A 468 32.68 -15.10 42.97
CA TYR A 468 34.03 -15.62 42.72
C TYR A 468 35.15 -14.98 43.54
N VAL A 469 34.82 -14.35 44.66
CA VAL A 469 35.82 -13.80 45.57
C VAL A 469 36.26 -14.91 46.53
N ALA A 470 37.58 -15.14 46.58
CA ALA A 470 38.17 -16.19 47.40
C ALA A 470 37.98 -15.94 48.91
N LEU A 471 37.86 -17.01 49.67
CA LEU A 471 37.84 -16.96 51.14
C LEU A 471 39.19 -16.46 51.68
N PRO A 472 39.19 -15.57 52.68
CA PRO A 472 40.43 -15.04 53.26
C PRO A 472 41.26 -16.13 53.97
N ARG A 473 40.60 -17.17 54.49
CA ARG A 473 41.24 -18.34 55.10
C ARG A 473 40.32 -19.55 54.99
N MET A 474 40.89 -20.74 54.81
CA MET A 474 40.13 -22.00 54.84
C MET A 474 39.56 -22.27 56.24
N PRO A 475 38.29 -22.74 56.36
CA PRO A 475 37.71 -23.12 57.65
C PRO A 475 38.51 -24.27 58.26
N ARG A 476 38.65 -24.27 59.59
CA ARG A 476 39.49 -25.26 60.27
C ARG A 476 38.84 -26.64 60.30
N HIS A 477 37.53 -26.70 60.50
CA HIS A 477 36.78 -27.94 60.64
C HIS A 477 36.46 -28.61 59.29
N TRP A 478 36.63 -29.93 59.23
CA TRP A 478 36.36 -30.76 58.05
C TRP A 478 34.93 -30.64 57.48
N PRO A 479 33.86 -30.64 58.31
CA PRO A 479 32.49 -30.48 57.81
C PRO A 479 32.26 -29.17 57.06
N LEU A 480 32.84 -28.07 57.58
CA LEU A 480 32.76 -26.76 56.93
C LEU A 480 33.52 -26.75 55.59
N ARG A 481 34.66 -27.45 55.49
CA ARG A 481 35.42 -27.57 54.23
C ARG A 481 34.65 -28.31 53.14
N VAL A 482 34.00 -29.42 53.49
CA VAL A 482 33.17 -30.18 52.53
C VAL A 482 32.00 -29.34 52.05
N LEU A 483 31.33 -28.62 52.98
CA LEU A 483 30.21 -27.75 52.66
C LEU A 483 30.65 -26.56 51.78
N THR A 484 31.81 -25.95 52.06
CA THR A 484 32.39 -24.94 51.16
C THR A 484 32.71 -25.50 49.78
N GLY A 485 33.21 -26.73 49.67
CA GLY A 485 33.52 -27.35 48.38
C GLY A 485 32.27 -27.57 47.52
N TRP A 486 31.19 -28.10 48.12
CA TRP A 486 29.93 -28.30 47.40
C TRP A 486 29.26 -26.98 47.02
N TYR A 487 29.27 -26.00 47.94
CA TYR A 487 28.75 -24.67 47.65
C TYR A 487 29.52 -23.96 46.53
N TRP A 488 30.84 -24.14 46.49
CA TRP A 488 31.68 -23.58 45.43
C TRP A 488 31.34 -24.17 44.05
N VAL A 489 31.12 -25.49 43.96
CA VAL A 489 30.65 -26.14 42.72
C VAL A 489 29.29 -25.58 42.29
N TYR A 490 28.36 -25.39 43.24
CA TYR A 490 27.07 -24.76 42.98
C TYR A 490 27.23 -23.33 42.43
N CYS A 491 28.05 -22.49 43.06
CA CYS A 491 28.32 -21.13 42.60
C CYS A 491 28.91 -21.10 41.18
N ILE A 492 29.85 -21.99 40.86
CA ILE A 492 30.40 -22.11 39.49
C ILE A 492 29.32 -22.44 38.49
N LEU A 493 28.51 -23.47 38.77
CA LEU A 493 27.47 -23.91 37.86
C LEU A 493 26.43 -22.80 37.64
N LEU A 494 26.03 -22.10 38.69
CA LEU A 494 25.10 -20.99 38.62
C LEU A 494 25.64 -19.84 37.78
N VAL A 495 26.87 -19.40 38.00
CA VAL A 495 27.43 -18.28 37.23
C VAL A 495 27.75 -18.69 35.79
N ALA A 496 28.19 -19.94 35.56
CA ALA A 496 28.43 -20.45 34.20
C ALA A 496 27.13 -20.51 33.39
N THR A 497 26.04 -21.01 33.97
CA THR A 497 24.72 -21.03 33.32
C THR A 497 24.18 -19.63 33.05
N TYR A 498 24.31 -18.70 34.02
CA TYR A 498 23.96 -17.29 33.80
C TYR A 498 24.70 -16.68 32.61
N ARG A 499 26.03 -16.85 32.56
CA ARG A 499 26.87 -16.31 31.49
C ARG A 499 26.50 -16.91 30.13
N ALA A 500 26.27 -18.22 30.06
CA ALA A 500 25.88 -18.90 28.83
C ALA A 500 24.53 -18.39 28.30
N SER A 501 23.51 -18.28 29.15
CA SER A 501 22.20 -17.75 28.77
C SER A 501 22.26 -16.28 28.36
N PHE A 502 23.07 -15.47 29.04
CA PHE A 502 23.29 -14.08 28.67
C PHE A 502 23.94 -13.95 27.27
N THR A 503 24.96 -14.77 26.98
CA THR A 503 25.58 -14.78 25.64
C THR A 503 24.61 -15.23 24.54
N ALA A 504 23.69 -16.16 24.84
CA ALA A 504 22.68 -16.59 23.88
C ALA A 504 21.67 -15.48 23.55
N ILE A 505 21.25 -14.69 24.54
CA ILE A 505 20.33 -13.55 24.35
C ILE A 505 20.99 -12.42 23.54
N LEU A 506 22.30 -12.21 23.69
CA LEU A 506 23.04 -11.22 22.90
C LEU A 506 23.27 -11.68 21.45
N ALA A 507 23.45 -12.99 21.24
CA ALA A 507 23.58 -13.55 19.90
C ALA A 507 22.26 -13.51 19.13
N ASN A 508 21.13 -13.78 19.80
CA ASN A 508 19.79 -13.73 19.22
C ASN A 508 18.89 -12.82 20.07
N PRO A 509 18.80 -11.51 19.76
CA PRO A 509 17.88 -10.64 20.45
C PRO A 509 16.44 -11.12 20.24
N ALA A 510 15.60 -10.98 21.28
CA ALA A 510 14.19 -11.32 21.16
C ALA A 510 13.54 -10.47 20.07
N ALA A 511 12.67 -11.09 19.26
CA ALA A 511 11.90 -10.40 18.24
C ALA A 511 11.10 -9.25 18.88
N ARG A 512 11.08 -8.09 18.21
CA ARG A 512 10.26 -6.94 18.62
C ARG A 512 8.78 -7.31 18.51
N VAL A 513 7.94 -6.64 19.31
CA VAL A 513 6.49 -6.87 19.23
C VAL A 513 5.98 -6.18 17.98
N THR A 514 5.61 -6.98 17.00
CA THR A 514 5.04 -6.55 15.72
C THR A 514 3.55 -6.88 15.67
N ILE A 515 2.80 -6.11 14.87
CA ILE A 515 1.41 -6.41 14.53
C ILE A 515 1.44 -7.09 13.17
N ASP A 516 1.24 -8.40 13.15
CA ASP A 516 1.40 -9.21 11.93
C ASP A 516 0.05 -9.70 11.36
N THR A 517 -1.04 -9.62 12.12
CA THR A 517 -2.37 -10.08 11.69
C THR A 517 -3.47 -9.02 11.83
N LEU A 518 -4.53 -9.16 11.03
CA LEU A 518 -5.70 -8.29 11.10
C LEU A 518 -6.39 -8.34 12.47
N GLN A 519 -6.39 -9.51 13.11
CA GLN A 519 -6.95 -9.70 14.44
C GLN A 519 -6.14 -8.98 15.53
N GLU A 520 -4.80 -8.99 15.41
CA GLU A 520 -3.93 -8.23 16.31
C GLU A 520 -4.13 -6.73 16.13
N LEU A 521 -4.30 -6.26 14.90
CA LEU A 521 -4.58 -4.86 14.60
C LEU A 521 -5.91 -4.41 15.22
N HIS A 522 -6.94 -5.24 15.13
CA HIS A 522 -8.23 -5.00 15.80
C HIS A 522 -8.09 -4.96 17.33
N ARG A 523 -7.31 -5.88 17.93
CA ARG A 523 -7.03 -5.88 19.39
C ARG A 523 -6.23 -4.65 19.83
N ALA A 524 -5.33 -4.16 18.98
CA ALA A 524 -4.52 -2.98 19.26
C ALA A 524 -5.33 -1.67 19.26
N ARG A 525 -6.53 -1.66 18.66
CA ARG A 525 -7.44 -0.48 18.56
C ARG A 525 -6.77 0.76 17.95
N ILE A 526 -5.87 0.55 16.99
CA ILE A 526 -5.24 1.61 16.21
C ILE A 526 -6.19 1.99 15.06
N PRO A 527 -6.49 3.27 14.84
CA PRO A 527 -7.37 3.67 13.75
C PRO A 527 -6.68 3.44 12.40
N LEU A 528 -7.45 3.06 11.40
CA LEU A 528 -6.93 2.71 10.09
C LEU A 528 -7.01 3.89 9.14
N ALA A 529 -6.07 3.97 8.20
CA ALA A 529 -6.00 5.00 7.18
C ALA A 529 -5.79 4.37 5.80
N THR A 530 -6.37 4.94 4.75
CA THR A 530 -6.17 4.55 3.34
C THR A 530 -6.09 5.78 2.44
N GLY A 531 -5.35 5.71 1.34
CA GLY A 531 -5.34 6.74 0.29
C GLY A 531 -6.44 6.59 -0.76
N VAL A 532 -7.19 5.48 -0.76
CA VAL A 532 -8.16 5.13 -1.81
C VAL A 532 -9.52 4.81 -1.17
N LEU A 533 -10.61 5.36 -1.73
CA LEU A 533 -11.98 5.23 -1.21
C LEU A 533 -12.51 3.81 -1.39
N GLU A 534 -12.22 3.18 -2.53
CA GLU A 534 -12.62 1.83 -2.88
C GLU A 534 -12.03 0.80 -1.91
N ASN A 535 -10.82 1.04 -1.39
CA ASN A 535 -10.24 0.21 -0.33
C ASN A 535 -11.12 0.22 0.93
N ARG A 536 -11.62 1.38 1.34
CA ARG A 536 -12.55 1.46 2.48
C ARG A 536 -13.85 0.72 2.20
N GLN A 537 -14.42 0.91 1.00
CA GLN A 537 -15.64 0.21 0.58
C GLN A 537 -15.44 -1.31 0.59
N PHE A 538 -14.28 -1.79 0.13
CA PHE A 538 -13.91 -3.21 0.18
C PHE A 538 -13.97 -3.78 1.60
N PHE A 539 -13.44 -3.08 2.60
CA PHE A 539 -13.55 -3.53 4.00
C PHE A 539 -14.99 -3.49 4.52
N VAL A 540 -15.76 -2.44 4.20
CA VAL A 540 -17.16 -2.29 4.65
C VAL A 540 -18.08 -3.37 4.06
N GLU A 541 -17.85 -3.73 2.79
CA GLU A 541 -18.61 -4.76 2.08
C GLU A 541 -18.10 -6.19 2.32
N SER A 542 -17.03 -6.34 3.11
CA SER A 542 -16.44 -7.65 3.39
C SER A 542 -17.35 -8.55 4.23
N ASN A 543 -17.21 -9.87 4.02
CA ASN A 543 -17.94 -10.89 4.78
C ASN A 543 -17.31 -11.16 6.16
N ASP A 544 -16.04 -10.77 6.37
CA ASP A 544 -15.36 -10.94 7.65
C ASP A 544 -15.80 -9.84 8.63
N GLU A 545 -16.20 -10.25 9.82
CA GLU A 545 -16.68 -9.36 10.87
C GLU A 545 -15.58 -8.39 11.32
N THR A 546 -14.34 -8.89 11.45
CA THR A 546 -13.18 -8.08 11.85
C THR A 546 -12.89 -7.00 10.81
N ALA A 547 -12.79 -7.40 9.54
CA ALA A 547 -12.57 -6.49 8.42
C ALA A 547 -13.67 -5.42 8.29
N ARG A 548 -14.95 -5.78 8.49
CA ARG A 548 -16.07 -4.84 8.43
C ARG A 548 -16.04 -3.79 9.54
N GLU A 549 -15.74 -4.20 10.78
CA GLU A 549 -15.60 -3.25 11.90
C GLU A 549 -14.41 -2.31 11.69
N LEU A 550 -13.29 -2.85 11.22
CA LEU A 550 -12.10 -2.09 10.86
C LEU A 550 -12.37 -1.08 9.74
N GLY A 551 -13.07 -1.50 8.68
CA GLY A 551 -13.48 -0.65 7.55
C GLY A 551 -14.41 0.50 7.95
N ALA A 552 -15.30 0.29 8.93
CA ALA A 552 -16.15 1.35 9.45
C ALA A 552 -15.34 2.48 10.10
N SER A 553 -14.24 2.12 10.78
CA SER A 553 -13.33 3.05 11.46
C SER A 553 -12.23 3.65 10.57
N MET A 554 -12.13 3.23 9.32
CA MET A 554 -11.04 3.63 8.41
C MET A 554 -11.20 5.07 7.90
N GLU A 555 -10.17 5.88 8.10
CA GLU A 555 -10.02 7.26 7.63
C GLU A 555 -9.42 7.31 6.22
N ILE A 556 -9.81 8.31 5.43
CA ILE A 556 -9.22 8.56 4.10
C ILE A 556 -8.21 9.68 4.22
N VAL A 557 -6.93 9.38 4.00
CA VAL A 557 -5.84 10.35 4.12
C VAL A 557 -5.47 10.88 2.73
N ARG A 558 -5.33 12.20 2.62
CA ARG A 558 -5.04 12.90 1.36
C ARG A 558 -3.56 13.25 1.20
N ASP A 559 -2.90 13.62 2.29
CA ASP A 559 -1.49 14.00 2.31
C ASP A 559 -0.67 12.83 2.85
N ILE A 560 0.24 12.33 2.03
CA ILE A 560 1.05 11.13 2.29
C ILE A 560 2.31 11.50 3.09
N ASP A 561 2.81 12.74 3.00
CA ASP A 561 4.11 13.10 3.58
C ASP A 561 4.12 13.05 5.12
N ASP A 562 2.97 13.28 5.78
CA ASP A 562 2.80 13.22 7.24
C ASP A 562 2.37 11.81 7.75
N VAL A 563 2.04 10.88 6.84
CA VAL A 563 1.49 9.57 7.24
C VAL A 563 2.50 8.75 8.03
N THR A 564 3.77 8.77 7.63
CA THR A 564 4.84 8.00 8.29
C THR A 564 5.05 8.44 9.74
N GLU A 565 5.03 9.75 10.02
CA GLU A 565 5.14 10.29 11.38
C GLU A 565 3.88 9.97 12.23
N ARG A 566 2.70 10.02 11.62
CA ARG A 566 1.44 9.60 12.27
C ARG A 566 1.45 8.11 12.65
N ILE A 567 2.01 7.25 11.79
CA ILE A 567 2.13 5.81 12.09
C ILE A 567 3.17 5.59 13.18
N ALA A 568 4.37 6.20 13.06
CA ALA A 568 5.44 6.05 14.05
C ALA A 568 5.03 6.51 15.46
N SER A 569 4.13 7.51 15.55
CA SER A 569 3.54 7.95 16.82
C SER A 569 2.41 7.05 17.36
N GLY A 570 2.08 5.96 16.65
CA GLY A 570 1.02 5.01 17.01
C GLY A 570 -0.39 5.56 16.83
N ARG A 571 -0.56 6.65 16.06
CA ARG A 571 -1.87 7.29 15.86
C ARG A 571 -2.68 6.67 14.74
N CYS A 572 -2.06 5.99 13.78
CA CYS A 572 -2.77 5.27 12.72
C CYS A 572 -1.97 4.11 12.16
N ALA A 573 -2.63 3.21 11.43
CA ALA A 573 -2.02 2.22 10.56
C ALA A 573 -2.49 2.45 9.11
N TYR A 574 -1.57 2.43 8.14
CA TYR A 574 -1.88 2.80 6.76
C TYR A 574 -1.98 1.57 5.85
N TYR A 575 -3.07 1.49 5.09
CA TYR A 575 -3.37 0.39 4.17
C TYR A 575 -2.98 0.75 2.74
N ASP A 576 -2.07 -0.03 2.16
CA ASP A 576 -1.68 0.10 0.75
C ASP A 576 -0.98 -1.18 0.24
N ASN A 577 -0.53 -1.15 -1.01
CA ASN A 577 0.28 -2.22 -1.58
C ASN A 577 1.62 -2.38 -0.83
N GLU A 578 2.09 -3.63 -0.71
CA GLU A 578 3.32 -3.95 0.05
C GLU A 578 4.56 -3.21 -0.50
N PHE A 579 4.65 -3.02 -1.82
CA PHE A 579 5.81 -2.40 -2.45
C PHE A 579 5.94 -0.91 -2.14
N TYR A 580 4.81 -0.22 -2.01
CA TYR A 580 4.69 1.18 -1.66
C TYR A 580 4.93 1.38 -0.18
N LEU A 581 4.44 0.48 0.67
CA LEU A 581 4.78 0.51 2.11
C LEU A 581 6.28 0.33 2.35
N ARG A 582 6.96 -0.52 1.56
CA ARG A 582 8.43 -0.61 1.58
C ARG A 582 9.09 0.70 1.15
N HIS A 583 8.55 1.37 0.13
CA HIS A 583 9.02 2.69 -0.30
C HIS A 583 8.86 3.74 0.81
N LEU A 584 7.71 3.81 1.47
CA LEU A 584 7.48 4.74 2.57
C LEU A 584 8.47 4.54 3.72
N ARG A 585 8.77 3.29 4.08
CA ARG A 585 9.77 2.98 5.12
C ARG A 585 11.17 3.47 4.75
N VAL A 586 11.63 3.17 3.53
CA VAL A 586 12.96 3.58 3.04
C VAL A 586 13.06 5.11 2.91
N ALA A 587 11.97 5.77 2.51
CA ALA A 587 11.92 7.22 2.42
C ALA A 587 12.04 7.89 3.80
N ASP A 588 11.42 7.33 4.84
CA ASP A 588 11.55 7.81 6.23
C ASP A 588 12.97 7.63 6.78
N GLU A 589 13.59 6.47 6.54
CA GLU A 589 15.01 6.19 6.86
C GLU A 589 15.94 7.24 6.22
N ALA A 590 15.75 7.53 4.94
CA ALA A 590 16.57 8.49 4.21
C ALA A 590 16.40 9.94 4.72
N ARG A 591 15.22 10.29 5.23
CA ARG A 591 14.92 11.60 5.84
C ARG A 591 15.51 11.72 7.25
N GLY A 592 16.09 10.66 7.82
CA GLY A 592 16.57 10.65 9.20
C GLY A 592 15.42 10.75 10.21
N GLY A 593 14.23 10.28 9.82
CA GLY A 593 13.05 10.26 10.68
C GLY A 593 13.33 9.50 11.96
N LYS A 594 12.93 10.07 13.11
CA LYS A 594 12.94 9.36 14.41
C LYS A 594 12.08 8.08 14.39
N GLY A 595 11.23 7.90 13.37
CA GLY A 595 10.33 6.77 13.16
C GLY A 595 10.90 5.60 12.37
N SER A 596 12.12 5.69 11.82
CA SER A 596 12.66 4.64 10.93
C SER A 596 12.74 3.26 11.55
N THR A 597 13.05 3.17 12.85
CA THR A 597 13.07 1.91 13.62
C THR A 597 11.73 1.55 14.27
N ALA A 598 10.66 2.28 13.94
CA ALA A 598 9.34 2.18 14.54
C ALA A 598 8.24 1.88 13.51
N LEU A 599 8.59 1.46 12.29
CA LEU A 599 7.65 1.14 11.22
C LEU A 599 7.78 -0.33 10.82
N HIS A 600 6.69 -1.08 10.94
CA HIS A 600 6.60 -2.49 10.60
C HIS A 600 5.55 -2.75 9.53
N ILE A 601 5.91 -3.51 8.50
CA ILE A 601 4.97 -3.95 7.46
C ILE A 601 4.36 -5.27 7.92
N MET A 602 3.04 -5.27 8.11
CA MET A 602 2.29 -6.44 8.55
C MET A 602 2.50 -7.63 7.59
N LYS A 603 2.89 -8.79 8.14
CA LYS A 603 3.21 -9.99 7.33
C LYS A 603 1.99 -10.65 6.68
N GLU A 604 0.83 -10.61 7.32
CA GLU A 604 -0.40 -11.14 6.74
C GLU A 604 -0.82 -10.30 5.53
N CYS A 605 -1.01 -10.95 4.38
CA CYS A 605 -1.59 -10.31 3.22
C CYS A 605 -3.11 -10.26 3.38
N VAL A 606 -3.71 -9.07 3.39
CA VAL A 606 -5.17 -8.93 3.53
C VAL A 606 -5.87 -9.43 2.27
N VAL A 607 -5.38 -9.01 1.11
CA VAL A 607 -5.93 -9.40 -0.19
C VAL A 607 -4.88 -9.29 -1.29
N HIS A 608 -4.96 -10.20 -2.25
CA HIS A 608 -4.19 -10.12 -3.48
C HIS A 608 -5.01 -9.40 -4.56
N MET A 609 -4.66 -8.15 -4.86
CA MET A 609 -5.38 -7.34 -5.84
C MET A 609 -4.68 -7.35 -7.20
N PRO A 610 -5.41 -7.60 -8.30
CA PRO A 610 -4.88 -7.42 -9.64
C PRO A 610 -4.72 -5.95 -10.01
N VAL A 611 -3.60 -5.62 -10.66
CA VAL A 611 -3.34 -4.28 -11.20
C VAL A 611 -3.57 -4.28 -12.72
N VAL A 612 -4.26 -3.25 -13.20
CA VAL A 612 -4.77 -3.13 -14.58
C VAL A 612 -4.51 -1.72 -15.13
N LEU A 613 -4.43 -1.58 -16.45
CA LEU A 613 -4.40 -0.28 -17.11
C LEU A 613 -5.84 0.18 -17.40
N ALA A 614 -6.12 1.47 -17.24
CA ALA A 614 -7.39 2.06 -17.66
C ALA A 614 -7.35 2.40 -19.15
N LEU A 615 -8.39 2.01 -19.89
CA LEU A 615 -8.64 2.44 -21.27
C LEU A 615 -10.01 3.12 -21.36
N GLU A 616 -10.21 3.92 -22.39
CA GLU A 616 -11.52 4.47 -22.69
C GLU A 616 -12.59 3.38 -22.83
N LYS A 617 -13.83 3.75 -22.50
CA LYS A 617 -14.96 2.84 -22.65
C LYS A 617 -15.10 2.35 -24.09
N ASN A 618 -15.25 1.04 -24.27
CA ASN A 618 -15.33 0.39 -25.58
C ASN A 618 -14.09 0.59 -26.47
N SER A 619 -12.92 0.87 -25.88
CA SER A 619 -11.70 1.17 -26.64
C SER A 619 -11.37 0.08 -27.67
N ALA A 620 -11.08 0.50 -28.90
CA ALA A 620 -10.64 -0.38 -29.98
C ALA A 620 -9.24 -0.98 -29.74
N LEU A 621 -8.45 -0.38 -28.85
CA LEU A 621 -7.10 -0.85 -28.53
C LEU A 621 -7.09 -2.02 -27.56
N LYS A 622 -8.14 -2.19 -26.75
CA LYS A 622 -8.21 -3.23 -25.72
C LYS A 622 -7.74 -4.62 -26.19
N PRO A 623 -8.27 -5.21 -27.28
CA PRO A 623 -7.86 -6.56 -27.69
C PRO A 623 -6.38 -6.64 -28.08
N ARG A 624 -5.78 -5.53 -28.56
CA ARG A 624 -4.35 -5.47 -28.88
C ARG A 624 -3.51 -5.30 -27.63
N VAL A 625 -3.94 -4.43 -26.73
CA VAL A 625 -3.29 -4.17 -25.44
C VAL A 625 -3.29 -5.43 -24.60
N ASP A 626 -4.42 -6.12 -24.50
CA ASP A 626 -4.55 -7.37 -23.72
C ASP A 626 -3.64 -8.48 -24.27
N ASP A 627 -3.55 -8.64 -25.60
CA ASP A 627 -2.67 -9.60 -26.27
C ASP A 627 -1.19 -9.29 -26.02
N ILE A 628 -0.80 -8.02 -26.08
CA ILE A 628 0.58 -7.60 -25.82
C ILE A 628 0.93 -7.77 -24.33
N ILE A 629 0.06 -7.35 -23.40
CA ILE A 629 0.27 -7.54 -21.95
C ILE A 629 0.40 -9.03 -21.64
N GLN A 630 -0.44 -9.88 -22.25
CA GLN A 630 -0.32 -11.32 -22.12
C GLN A 630 1.07 -11.80 -22.57
N HIS A 631 1.53 -11.43 -23.77
CA HIS A 631 2.87 -11.83 -24.23
C HIS A 631 4.00 -11.28 -23.34
N LEU A 632 3.88 -10.05 -22.82
CA LEU A 632 4.87 -9.46 -21.90
C LEU A 632 4.93 -10.20 -20.56
N SER A 633 3.78 -10.64 -20.05
CA SER A 633 3.70 -11.41 -18.80
C SER A 633 4.23 -12.83 -18.98
N GLU A 634 3.85 -13.50 -20.07
CA GLU A 634 4.33 -14.85 -20.43
C GLU A 634 5.84 -14.89 -20.71
N ALA A 635 6.39 -13.83 -21.31
CA ALA A 635 7.84 -13.67 -21.49
C ALA A 635 8.60 -13.36 -20.19
N GLY A 636 7.89 -13.05 -19.09
CA GLY A 636 8.49 -12.70 -17.81
C GLY A 636 9.12 -11.30 -17.75
N LEU A 637 8.84 -10.42 -18.73
CA LEU A 637 9.38 -9.06 -18.78
C LEU A 637 8.81 -8.19 -17.67
N ILE A 638 7.48 -8.25 -17.44
CA ILE A 638 6.82 -7.50 -16.37
C ILE A 638 7.37 -7.92 -15.00
N ALA A 639 7.49 -9.23 -14.77
CA ALA A 639 8.06 -9.76 -13.53
C ALA A 639 9.53 -9.35 -13.34
N LYS A 640 10.30 -9.21 -14.42
CA LYS A 640 11.68 -8.69 -14.37
C LYS A 640 11.68 -7.20 -13.98
N TRP A 641 10.90 -6.36 -14.65
CA TRP A 641 10.83 -4.93 -14.35
C TRP A 641 10.37 -4.67 -12.91
N LEU A 642 9.39 -5.43 -12.44
CA LEU A 642 8.95 -5.36 -11.04
C LEU A 642 10.08 -5.74 -10.08
N ARG A 643 10.81 -6.84 -10.32
CA ARG A 643 11.98 -7.21 -9.50
C ARG A 643 13.07 -6.15 -9.53
N ASP A 644 13.35 -5.56 -10.68
CA ASP A 644 14.38 -4.52 -10.84
C ASP A 644 13.99 -3.23 -10.08
N ALA A 645 12.71 -2.87 -10.08
CA ALA A 645 12.17 -1.74 -9.32
C ALA A 645 12.19 -2.01 -7.81
N VAL A 646 11.75 -3.20 -7.38
CA VAL A 646 11.67 -3.60 -5.97
C VAL A 646 13.05 -3.89 -5.36
N LYS A 647 14.07 -4.25 -6.16
CA LYS A 647 15.44 -4.48 -5.65
C LYS A 647 16.02 -3.26 -4.91
N ARG A 648 15.55 -2.06 -5.25
CA ARG A 648 15.95 -0.80 -4.58
C ARG A 648 15.21 -0.57 -3.25
N LEU A 649 14.21 -1.39 -2.93
CA LEU A 649 13.31 -1.29 -1.78
C LEU A 649 13.48 -2.53 -0.89
N PRO A 650 14.37 -2.51 0.13
CA PRO A 650 14.54 -3.64 1.04
C PRO A 650 13.21 -4.02 1.73
N ALA A 651 12.87 -5.32 1.67
CA ALA A 651 11.64 -5.88 2.23
C ALA A 651 11.63 -5.89 3.76
N GLU A 652 12.79 -6.07 4.38
CA GLU A 652 12.97 -6.17 5.82
C GLU A 652 14.36 -5.63 6.18
N GLU A 653 14.49 -4.89 7.27
CA GLU A 653 15.79 -4.61 7.85
C GLU A 653 16.31 -5.99 8.31
N GLN A 654 17.41 -6.47 7.73
CA GLN A 654 18.01 -7.71 8.21
C GLN A 654 18.32 -7.49 9.69
N THR A 655 17.57 -8.17 10.57
CA THR A 655 17.80 -8.09 12.01
C THR A 655 19.30 -8.21 12.23
N PRO A 656 19.96 -7.23 12.88
CA PRO A 656 21.40 -7.26 13.00
C PRO A 656 21.78 -8.58 13.65
N GLN A 657 22.58 -9.40 12.94
CA GLN A 657 23.02 -10.72 13.39
C GLN A 657 23.77 -10.67 14.74
N GLU A 658 24.16 -9.47 15.18
CA GLU A 658 24.79 -9.23 16.45
C GLU A 658 24.10 -8.04 17.12
N ALA A 659 23.55 -8.25 18.32
CA ALA A 659 23.06 -7.15 19.13
C ALA A 659 24.26 -6.29 19.58
N LEU A 660 24.66 -5.31 18.78
CA LEU A 660 25.71 -4.35 19.12
C LEU A 660 25.41 -3.76 20.50
N MET A 661 26.40 -3.89 21.40
CA MET A 661 26.22 -3.53 22.80
C MET A 661 26.54 -2.05 23.00
N ASN A 662 25.50 -1.23 22.89
CA ASN A 662 25.57 0.22 23.06
C ASN A 662 25.66 0.64 24.54
N LEU A 663 26.24 1.81 24.82
CA LEU A 663 26.27 2.44 26.15
C LEU A 663 24.89 2.54 26.80
N ASN A 664 23.85 2.82 26.00
CA ASN A 664 22.46 2.89 26.47
C ASN A 664 22.00 1.57 27.10
N LYS A 665 22.45 0.42 26.59
CA LYS A 665 22.12 -0.88 27.15
C LYS A 665 22.79 -1.07 28.52
N PHE A 666 24.01 -0.60 28.70
CA PHE A 666 24.76 -0.71 29.97
C PHE A 666 24.30 0.23 31.09
N TRP A 667 23.49 1.24 30.80
CA TRP A 667 23.08 2.26 31.78
C TRP A 667 22.48 1.66 33.07
N SER A 668 21.70 0.58 32.96
CA SER A 668 21.08 -0.08 34.12
C SER A 668 22.09 -0.59 35.15
N SER A 669 23.27 -1.04 34.70
CA SER A 669 24.34 -1.52 35.57
C SER A 669 24.99 -0.36 36.35
N PHE A 670 25.16 0.81 35.72
CA PHE A 670 25.64 2.01 36.39
C PHE A 670 24.65 2.53 37.43
N VAL A 671 23.34 2.47 37.13
CA VAL A 671 22.30 2.87 38.09
C VAL A 671 22.30 1.95 39.31
N ALA A 672 22.35 0.62 39.11
CA ALA A 672 22.41 -0.34 40.22
C ALA A 672 23.65 -0.13 41.10
N LEU A 673 24.81 0.12 40.49
CA LEU A 673 26.04 0.45 41.22
C LEU A 673 25.90 1.75 42.01
N GLY A 674 25.31 2.79 41.41
CA GLY A 674 25.06 4.07 42.06
C GLY A 674 24.16 3.95 43.30
N ILE A 675 23.09 3.15 43.19
CA ILE A 675 22.20 2.84 44.33
C ILE A 675 22.98 2.11 45.44
N GLY A 676 23.81 1.13 45.08
CA GLY A 676 24.64 0.40 46.04
C GLY A 676 25.59 1.32 46.83
N TYR A 677 26.28 2.23 46.15
CA TYR A 677 27.13 3.21 46.81
C TYR A 677 26.34 4.18 47.68
N LEU A 678 25.16 4.64 47.23
CA LEU A 678 24.31 5.53 48.01
C LEU A 678 23.85 4.86 49.30
N ILE A 679 23.39 3.61 49.24
CA ILE A 679 23.02 2.82 50.44
C ILE A 679 24.21 2.66 51.38
N SER A 680 25.40 2.35 50.84
CA SER A 680 26.62 2.21 51.65
C SER A 680 27.03 3.52 52.33
N ILE A 681 26.93 4.66 51.64
CA ILE A 681 27.23 5.99 52.19
C ILE A 681 26.19 6.36 53.26
N CYS A 682 24.91 6.13 53.00
CA CYS A 682 23.85 6.36 53.96
C CYS A 682 24.05 5.51 55.22
N ALA A 683 24.37 4.22 55.08
CA ALA A 683 24.67 3.34 56.21
C ALA A 683 25.88 3.86 57.03
N LEU A 684 26.94 4.30 56.36
CA LEU A 684 28.11 4.88 57.01
C LEU A 684 27.80 6.20 57.73
N LEU A 685 26.96 7.05 57.14
CA LEU A 685 26.51 8.30 57.78
C LEU A 685 25.61 8.03 58.98
N LEU A 686 24.71 7.05 58.88
CA LEU A 686 23.86 6.60 59.99
C LEU A 686 24.69 5.98 61.12
N GLU A 687 25.69 5.16 60.79
CA GLU A 687 26.62 4.60 61.78
C GLU A 687 27.40 5.71 62.47
N ARG A 688 27.93 6.67 61.70
CA ARG A 688 28.65 7.83 62.23
C ARG A 688 27.75 8.73 63.08
N TRP A 689 26.49 8.89 62.69
CA TRP A 689 25.50 9.65 63.44
C TRP A 689 25.15 8.96 64.75
N HIS A 690 24.84 7.65 64.72
CA HIS A 690 24.63 6.83 65.91
C HIS A 690 25.86 6.85 66.82
N PHE A 691 27.07 6.75 66.27
CA PHE A 691 28.30 6.82 67.04
C PHE A 691 28.48 8.17 67.74
N ARG A 692 28.19 9.29 67.06
CA ARG A 692 28.34 10.63 67.64
C ARG A 692 27.26 10.99 68.65
N TYR A 693 26.00 10.65 68.38
CA TYR A 693 24.88 11.08 69.23
C TYR A 693 24.54 10.07 70.33
N VAL A 694 24.68 8.76 70.09
CA VAL A 694 24.30 7.73 71.06
C VAL A 694 25.53 7.21 71.82
N VAL A 695 26.61 6.90 71.12
CA VAL A 695 27.78 6.25 71.74
C VAL A 695 28.67 7.25 72.48
N MET A 696 29.04 8.38 71.85
CA MET A 696 29.90 9.39 72.47
C MET A 696 29.24 10.14 73.63
N GLN A 697 27.92 10.30 73.63
CA GLN A 697 27.20 10.95 74.75
C GLN A 697 27.05 10.04 75.98
N HIS A 698 27.31 8.73 75.84
CA HIS A 698 27.16 7.80 76.95
C HIS A 698 28.29 7.97 77.98
N PRO A 699 28.00 8.06 79.29
CA PRO A 699 29.01 8.37 80.33
C PRO A 699 30.09 7.29 80.54
N LEU A 700 29.95 6.13 79.91
CA LEU A 700 30.90 5.01 79.94
C LEU A 700 31.80 4.93 78.70
N PHE A 701 31.58 5.79 77.70
CA PHE A 701 32.43 5.85 76.52
C PHE A 701 33.75 6.55 76.85
N ASP A 702 34.86 5.89 76.51
CA ASP A 702 36.23 6.38 76.69
C ASP A 702 36.97 6.25 75.35
N VAL A 703 37.57 7.36 74.89
CA VAL A 703 38.26 7.46 73.59
C VAL A 703 39.44 6.47 73.52
N TYR A 704 40.14 6.26 74.64
CA TYR A 704 41.31 5.37 74.69
C TYR A 704 40.93 3.89 74.88
N ASN A 705 39.68 3.60 75.28
CA ASN A 705 39.20 2.23 75.42
C ASN A 705 37.70 2.09 75.09
N PRO A 706 37.33 2.12 73.80
CA PRO A 706 35.92 2.08 73.36
C PRO A 706 35.21 0.78 73.74
N SER A 707 35.96 -0.28 74.08
CA SER A 707 35.39 -1.59 74.42
C SER A 707 34.66 -1.63 75.75
N ILE A 708 34.90 -0.68 76.65
CA ILE A 708 34.20 -0.60 77.94
C ILE A 708 32.70 -0.37 77.71
N TYR A 709 32.36 0.54 76.80
CA TYR A 709 30.98 0.85 76.42
C TYR A 709 30.27 -0.35 75.77
N TYR A 710 30.90 -1.01 74.79
CA TYR A 710 30.28 -2.15 74.11
C TYR A 710 30.18 -3.40 75.00
N ASN A 711 31.12 -3.60 75.94
CA ASN A 711 31.04 -4.69 76.92
C ASN A 711 29.89 -4.44 77.91
N PHE A 712 29.70 -3.20 78.35
CA PHE A 712 28.58 -2.80 79.19
C PHE A 712 27.23 -3.07 78.49
N ARG A 713 27.06 -2.57 77.26
CA ARG A 713 25.84 -2.76 76.44
C ARG A 713 25.54 -4.23 76.12
N ARG A 714 26.55 -5.10 76.08
CA ARG A 714 26.36 -6.55 75.87
C ARG A 714 25.87 -7.28 77.12
N LEU A 715 26.22 -6.78 78.31
CA LEU A 715 25.84 -7.35 79.60
C LEU A 715 24.48 -6.85 80.07
N HIS A 716 24.18 -5.57 79.80
CA HIS A 716 22.90 -4.92 80.09
C HIS A 716 22.29 -4.44 78.77
N PRO A 717 21.57 -5.31 78.03
CA PRO A 717 20.98 -4.94 76.74
C PRO A 717 19.70 -4.09 76.88
N HIS A 718 19.15 -3.96 78.08
CA HIS A 718 17.90 -3.26 78.38
C HIS A 718 18.09 -1.89 79.05
N ASP A 719 19.33 -1.54 79.42
CA ASP A 719 19.75 -0.26 80.00
C ASP A 719 20.74 0.43 79.04
#